data_AF-A0A8S0TSK7-F1
#
_entry.id   AF-A0A8S0TSK7-F1
#
_cell.length_a   1.000
_cell.length_b   1.000
_cell.length_c   1.000
_cell.angle_alpha   90.00
_cell.angle_beta   90.00
_cell.angle_gamma   90.00
#
_symmetry.space_group_name_H-M   'P 1'
#
loop_
_entity.id
_entity.type
_entity.pdbx_description
1 polymer ?
#
loop_
_entity_poly.entity_id
_entity_poly.type
_entity_poly.pdbx_seq_one_letter_code
_entity_poly.pdbx_strand_id
1 'polypeptide(L)'
;MCAGRPPWDAKRTMRAHGLSVFSMEILPFLSNPLKMQVNVWRDKSAAWPVANPVVTCASPSNAGFPSNFVADPFLYAQGDILYLFYETKNSITMQGDIGVSRSTDKGATWQQLGIALDEDWHLSYPYVFDYDGNIYMMPEGSQKGDLRLYRAIDFPLKWTLDKIIIKRPLVDSFIIPHEGKFWLFGSDHSGIGTQKNGQLEIWYSSSPRGPWKPHNKNPIHNTDKSMGARNGGRPFVYDGNLYRVGQDCGETYGRRVRVFRVEVLTTDEFKEVEVPSGIEESSKGRNAWNGSCYHHLDVQQLSSGEWIAVLDGDRVPSGDANRRLILGFVSVLAVAVLVVLVGMLVGAVRCIVPLSWCPHDMGKRSDAFLGLERSNLLSSKLRLVCSRLNRMSWILRDRIRPNTCTGIFVLALTVLVAVVLTCGGITYIYGGSGAQEPYLLNGHYSKFTLLTMTYDARLWNLKMYVKHYSRCPSVHEIVVVWNKGIPPKSSDFDSAVPVRIRVEKQNSLNNRFKMDSSIKTRAVLELDDDIMMTCDDTERGFRVWREHPDRIVGFYPRLINGNPLRYRGEKHARKHDGYNMILTGAAFVDSQAAFKRYWSKEAEVGRALVDSYFNCEDVLMNYLYANASSSPVVEYVKPAWALDTSKFSGVAISRNTQAHYGVRSSCLRKFSDIYGSLTLRKSEFSRRKDGWDL
;
A
#
# COMPACT_ATOMS: atom_id res chain seq x y z
N MET A 1 -0.01 4.16 -12.53
CA MET A 1 0.60 4.75 -13.74
C MET A 1 1.54 5.87 -13.32
N CYS A 2 2.81 5.56 -13.01
CA CYS A 2 3.90 6.52 -12.86
C CYS A 2 5.18 5.79 -13.29
N ALA A 3 5.51 5.82 -14.58
CA ALA A 3 6.75 5.23 -15.09
C ALA A 3 7.25 6.03 -16.30
N GLY A 4 8.33 6.79 -16.12
CA GLY A 4 9.04 7.50 -17.21
C GLY A 4 10.47 7.83 -16.78
N ARG A 5 11.46 7.38 -17.57
CA ARG A 5 12.91 7.40 -17.30
C ARG A 5 13.53 8.83 -17.34
N PRO A 6 14.63 9.11 -16.61
CA PRO A 6 15.26 10.45 -16.53
C PRO A 6 16.49 10.62 -17.44
N PRO A 7 16.97 11.88 -17.60
CA PRO A 7 18.37 12.15 -17.28
C PRO A 7 18.57 13.36 -16.33
N TRP A 8 19.36 13.09 -15.29
CA TRP A 8 20.27 13.97 -14.49
C TRP A 8 19.74 15.11 -13.58
N ASP A 9 20.19 15.01 -12.32
CA ASP A 9 20.21 15.95 -11.19
C ASP A 9 18.89 16.47 -10.56
N ALA A 10 18.20 15.56 -9.86
CA ALA A 10 17.78 15.76 -8.47
C ALA A 10 17.47 14.39 -7.86
N LYS A 11 18.07 14.06 -6.71
CA LYS A 11 17.91 12.77 -5.98
C LYS A 11 16.50 12.59 -5.35
N ARG A 12 15.43 12.67 -6.14
CA ARG A 12 14.10 12.10 -5.81
C ARG A 12 13.78 11.07 -6.90
N THR A 13 14.10 9.80 -6.64
CA THR A 13 13.61 8.67 -7.45
C THR A 13 12.08 8.67 -7.46
N MET A 14 11.46 8.21 -8.56
CA MET A 14 10.00 8.00 -8.66
C MET A 14 9.47 7.31 -7.40
N ARG A 15 8.64 8.04 -6.64
CA ARG A 15 8.13 7.68 -5.31
C ARG A 15 6.64 8.00 -5.27
N ALA A 16 5.84 7.11 -4.69
CA ALA A 16 4.39 7.29 -4.64
C ALA A 16 4.07 8.09 -3.37
N HIS A 17 4.11 9.41 -3.51
CA HIS A 17 3.74 10.32 -2.45
C HIS A 17 2.22 10.47 -2.35
N GLY A 18 1.70 10.44 -1.13
CA GLY A 18 0.29 10.65 -0.84
C GLY A 18 0.08 11.44 0.45
N LEU A 19 -1.05 12.13 0.51
CA LEU A 19 -1.52 12.86 1.68
C LEU A 19 -2.61 12.03 2.35
N SER A 20 -2.59 12.02 3.67
CA SER A 20 -3.50 11.24 4.50
C SER A 20 -4.20 12.13 5.49
N VAL A 21 -5.45 11.81 5.77
CA VAL A 21 -6.27 12.50 6.77
C VAL A 21 -6.59 11.51 7.89
N PHE A 22 -6.57 12.00 9.13
CA PHE A 22 -6.84 11.23 10.34
C PHE A 22 -7.75 12.01 11.26
N SER A 23 -8.67 11.30 11.93
CA SER A 23 -9.33 11.80 13.12
C SER A 23 -8.45 11.48 14.32
N MET A 24 -8.19 12.42 15.22
CA MET A 24 -7.44 12.16 16.45
C MET A 24 -8.38 11.91 17.62
N GLU A 25 -8.30 10.72 18.24
CA GLU A 25 -8.79 10.52 19.60
C GLU A 25 -7.62 10.74 20.57
N ILE A 26 -7.55 11.92 21.18
CA ILE A 26 -6.54 12.18 22.20
C ILE A 26 -7.06 11.60 23.52
N LEU A 27 -6.55 10.42 23.89
CA LEU A 27 -6.90 9.73 25.13
C LEU A 27 -6.27 10.45 26.33
N PRO A 28 -7.05 10.91 27.32
CA PRO A 28 -6.50 11.52 28.51
C PRO A 28 -6.11 10.42 29.51
N PHE A 29 -4.88 9.91 29.51
CA PHE A 29 -4.28 9.29 30.72
C PHE A 29 -2.74 9.30 30.69
N LEU A 30 -2.18 9.58 31.87
CA LEU A 30 -0.76 9.82 32.18
C LEU A 30 0.21 8.89 31.43
N SER A 31 1.26 9.51 30.87
CA SER A 31 2.53 8.96 30.34
C SER A 31 2.75 8.89 28.82
N ASN A 32 1.75 9.14 27.97
CA ASN A 32 1.95 9.29 26.52
C ASN A 32 1.07 10.42 25.96
N PRO A 33 1.64 11.56 25.53
CA PRO A 33 0.85 12.77 25.34
C PRO A 33 -0.02 12.79 24.07
N LEU A 34 0.21 11.90 23.10
CA LEU A 34 -0.55 11.87 21.85
C LEU A 34 -0.70 10.42 21.39
N LYS A 35 -1.92 9.97 21.07
CA LYS A 35 -2.15 8.73 20.32
C LYS A 35 -3.01 9.05 19.11
N MET A 36 -2.40 9.10 17.94
CA MET A 36 -3.14 9.34 16.70
C MET A 36 -3.80 8.02 16.26
N GLN A 37 -5.09 7.86 16.53
CA GLN A 37 -5.84 6.72 16.01
C GLN A 37 -6.13 6.90 14.53
N VAL A 38 -5.71 5.94 13.72
CA VAL A 38 -5.94 5.96 12.28
C VAL A 38 -7.40 5.56 11.99
N ASN A 39 -8.21 6.53 11.57
CA ASN A 39 -9.59 6.42 11.07
C ASN A 39 -10.69 6.15 12.11
N VAL A 40 -11.28 7.23 12.64
CA VAL A 40 -12.44 7.16 13.55
C VAL A 40 -13.56 8.11 13.10
N TRP A 41 -14.14 7.87 11.93
CA TRP A 41 -15.43 8.47 11.57
C TRP A 41 -16.45 7.36 11.39
N ARG A 42 -17.62 7.44 12.03
CA ARG A 42 -18.65 6.39 11.94
C ARG A 42 -19.41 6.50 10.61
N ASP A 43 -18.74 6.21 9.49
CA ASP A 43 -19.42 6.00 8.22
C ASP A 43 -19.87 4.53 8.10
N LYS A 44 -21.12 4.33 7.66
CA LYS A 44 -21.69 3.01 7.40
C LYS A 44 -21.52 2.60 5.93
N SER A 45 -20.87 3.39 5.08
CA SER A 45 -20.67 3.09 3.67
C SER A 45 -19.79 1.84 3.43
N ALA A 46 -19.80 1.32 2.21
CA ALA A 46 -18.92 0.23 1.79
C ALA A 46 -17.45 0.65 1.66
N ALA A 47 -17.16 1.95 1.82
CA ALA A 47 -15.81 2.50 1.85
C ALA A 47 -15.22 2.52 3.27
N TRP A 48 -15.93 2.01 4.29
CA TRP A 48 -15.49 2.07 5.67
C TRP A 48 -14.64 0.85 6.12
N PRO A 49 -13.47 1.07 6.76
CA PRO A 49 -12.80 2.36 7.00
C PRO A 49 -12.12 2.91 5.74
N VAL A 50 -12.23 4.23 5.52
CA VAL A 50 -11.53 4.92 4.42
C VAL A 50 -10.04 4.73 4.60
N ALA A 51 -9.36 4.16 3.61
CA ALA A 51 -7.93 3.89 3.72
C ALA A 51 -7.11 5.08 3.22
N ASN A 52 -6.01 5.32 3.92
CA ASN A 52 -4.99 6.28 3.51
C ASN A 52 -4.06 5.69 2.43
N PRO A 53 -3.54 6.52 1.50
CA PRO A 53 -3.65 7.99 1.44
C PRO A 53 -4.93 8.47 0.74
N VAL A 54 -5.50 9.59 1.16
CA VAL A 54 -6.75 10.16 0.60
C VAL A 54 -6.53 11.08 -0.61
N VAL A 55 -5.33 11.62 -0.78
CA VAL A 55 -4.89 12.35 -1.98
C VAL A 55 -3.56 11.76 -2.45
N THR A 56 -3.39 11.57 -3.75
CA THR A 56 -2.13 11.12 -4.36
C THR A 56 -1.78 12.04 -5.53
N CYS A 57 -0.60 11.91 -6.13
CA CYS A 57 -0.25 12.63 -7.36
C CYS A 57 -1.18 12.34 -8.55
N ALA A 58 -1.91 11.22 -8.52
CA ALA A 58 -2.95 10.94 -9.50
C ALA A 58 -4.16 11.88 -9.36
N SER A 59 -4.46 12.39 -8.15
CA SER A 59 -5.60 13.27 -7.91
C SER A 59 -5.52 14.58 -8.72
N PRO A 60 -4.46 15.41 -8.63
CA PRO A 60 -4.29 16.56 -9.52
C PRO A 60 -4.15 16.18 -11.00
N SER A 61 -3.41 15.10 -11.31
CA SER A 61 -3.20 14.66 -12.71
C SER A 61 -4.52 14.32 -13.41
N ASN A 62 -5.41 13.58 -12.73
CA ASN A 62 -6.72 13.22 -13.26
C ASN A 62 -7.65 14.43 -13.42
N ALA A 63 -7.41 15.51 -12.67
CA ALA A 63 -8.14 16.77 -12.78
C ALA A 63 -7.56 17.72 -13.86
N GLY A 64 -6.53 17.30 -14.60
CA GLY A 64 -5.92 18.09 -15.66
C GLY A 64 -4.67 18.86 -15.25
N PHE A 65 -4.14 18.65 -14.03
CA PHE A 65 -2.93 19.30 -13.52
C PHE A 65 -1.81 18.25 -13.37
N PRO A 66 -0.93 18.07 -14.38
CA PRO A 66 0.06 17.01 -14.38
C PRO A 66 0.96 17.08 -13.14
N SER A 67 1.03 16.01 -12.35
CA SER A 67 1.75 15.99 -11.08
C SER A 67 2.53 14.70 -10.89
N ASN A 68 3.77 14.80 -10.43
CA ASN A 68 4.59 13.64 -10.08
C ASN A 68 4.64 13.34 -8.58
N PHE A 69 4.32 14.31 -7.70
CA PHE A 69 4.15 14.10 -6.27
C PHE A 69 3.23 15.16 -5.64
N VAL A 70 2.70 14.82 -4.46
CA VAL A 70 2.02 15.76 -3.55
C VAL A 70 2.68 15.70 -2.16
N ALA A 71 2.91 16.84 -1.52
CA ALA A 71 3.56 16.92 -0.19
C ALA A 71 3.13 18.19 0.57
N ASP A 72 3.60 18.34 1.82
CA ASP A 72 3.34 19.51 2.66
C ASP A 72 1.86 19.91 2.82
N PRO A 73 0.99 19.00 3.30
CA PRO A 73 -0.43 19.28 3.46
C PRO A 73 -0.71 20.27 4.60
N PHE A 74 -1.38 21.38 4.29
CA PHE A 74 -2.02 22.27 5.25
C PHE A 74 -3.53 22.25 5.09
N LEU A 75 -4.21 21.91 6.18
CA LEU A 75 -5.65 21.95 6.28
C LEU A 75 -6.12 23.39 6.52
N TYR A 76 -7.32 23.70 6.07
CA TYR A 76 -8.06 24.91 6.45
C TYR A 76 -9.53 24.54 6.58
N ALA A 77 -10.09 24.67 7.79
CA ALA A 77 -11.48 24.33 8.08
C ALA A 77 -12.37 25.57 8.01
N GLN A 78 -13.40 25.53 7.17
CA GLN A 78 -14.39 26.59 7.04
C GLN A 78 -15.79 26.00 7.28
N GLY A 79 -16.25 26.05 8.53
CA GLY A 79 -17.45 25.32 8.95
C GLY A 79 -17.23 23.81 8.81
N ASP A 80 -18.14 23.13 8.11
CA ASP A 80 -18.05 21.68 7.82
C ASP A 80 -17.20 21.35 6.58
N ILE A 81 -16.74 22.37 5.84
CA ILE A 81 -15.93 22.20 4.64
C ILE A 81 -14.46 22.23 5.01
N LEU A 82 -13.72 21.23 4.53
CA LEU A 82 -12.28 21.16 4.69
C LEU A 82 -11.59 21.50 3.35
N TYR A 83 -10.61 22.39 3.40
CA TYR A 83 -9.70 22.65 2.29
C TYR A 83 -8.32 22.10 2.63
N LEU A 84 -7.66 21.47 1.67
CA LEU A 84 -6.32 20.93 1.82
C LEU A 84 -5.43 21.58 0.77
N PHE A 85 -4.54 22.46 1.22
CA PHE A 85 -3.49 23.07 0.43
C PHE A 85 -2.24 22.19 0.52
N TYR A 86 -1.53 22.00 -0.59
CA TYR A 86 -0.34 21.14 -0.60
C TYR A 86 0.58 21.52 -1.77
N GLU A 87 1.85 21.17 -1.65
CA GLU A 87 2.81 21.21 -2.76
C GLU A 87 2.42 20.16 -3.80
N THR A 88 2.27 20.56 -5.06
CA THR A 88 2.20 19.65 -6.20
C THR A 88 3.30 20.00 -7.18
N LYS A 89 4.06 18.98 -7.62
CA LYS A 89 5.14 19.21 -8.56
C LYS A 89 4.76 18.79 -9.97
N ASN A 90 4.79 19.75 -10.88
CA ASN A 90 4.48 19.56 -12.29
C ASN A 90 5.38 18.48 -12.90
N SER A 91 4.78 17.49 -13.56
CA SER A 91 5.53 16.35 -14.11
C SER A 91 6.38 16.69 -15.34
N ILE A 92 6.12 17.83 -15.98
CA ILE A 92 6.81 18.30 -17.20
C ILE A 92 7.87 19.34 -16.82
N THR A 93 7.46 20.43 -16.16
CA THR A 93 8.37 21.55 -15.85
C THR A 93 9.26 21.25 -14.63
N MET A 94 8.87 20.27 -13.81
CA MET A 94 9.53 19.96 -12.55
C MET A 94 9.58 21.17 -11.58
N GLN A 95 8.60 22.06 -11.67
CA GLN A 95 8.34 23.14 -10.71
C GLN A 95 7.28 22.70 -9.70
N GLY A 96 7.42 23.11 -8.44
CA GLY A 96 6.39 22.96 -7.41
C GLY A 96 5.47 24.17 -7.36
N ASP A 97 4.18 23.91 -7.33
CA ASP A 97 3.10 24.90 -7.22
C ASP A 97 2.19 24.52 -6.03
N ILE A 98 1.32 25.43 -5.61
CA ILE A 98 0.38 25.15 -4.51
C ILE A 98 -0.95 24.68 -5.08
N GLY A 99 -1.28 23.40 -4.88
CA GLY A 99 -2.59 22.82 -5.21
C GLY A 99 -3.59 22.96 -4.07
N VAL A 100 -4.88 22.90 -4.38
CA VAL A 100 -5.95 22.87 -3.36
C VAL A 100 -7.06 21.89 -3.69
N SER A 101 -7.40 21.05 -2.71
CA SER A 101 -8.56 20.15 -2.74
C SER A 101 -9.57 20.52 -1.67
N ARG A 102 -10.83 20.10 -1.86
CA ARG A 102 -11.95 20.32 -0.93
C ARG A 102 -12.62 19.02 -0.55
N SER A 103 -12.96 18.86 0.73
CA SER A 103 -13.79 17.79 1.25
C SER A 103 -15.04 18.34 1.92
N THR A 104 -16.17 17.66 1.70
CA THR A 104 -17.48 17.95 2.31
C THR A 104 -18.01 16.77 3.12
N ASP A 105 -17.19 15.74 3.32
CA ASP A 105 -17.53 14.47 3.98
C ASP A 105 -16.50 14.12 5.06
N LYS A 106 -16.05 15.16 5.79
CA LYS A 106 -15.10 15.05 6.91
C LYS A 106 -13.74 14.43 6.54
N GLY A 107 -13.29 14.68 5.32
CA GLY A 107 -11.98 14.26 4.82
C GLY A 107 -11.96 12.87 4.18
N ALA A 108 -13.13 12.25 3.95
CA ALA A 108 -13.24 10.93 3.34
C ALA A 108 -13.03 10.95 1.81
N THR A 109 -13.47 12.02 1.13
CA THR A 109 -13.16 12.33 -0.28
C THR A 109 -12.63 13.73 -0.42
N TRP A 110 -11.85 13.91 -1.49
CA TRP A 110 -11.23 15.19 -1.85
C TRP A 110 -11.50 15.50 -3.32
N GLN A 111 -12.30 16.53 -3.56
CA GLN A 111 -12.48 17.11 -4.87
C GLN A 111 -11.32 18.04 -5.18
N GLN A 112 -10.71 17.83 -6.33
CA GLN A 112 -9.62 18.66 -6.79
C GLN A 112 -10.13 19.98 -7.38
N LEU A 113 -9.67 21.13 -6.87
CA LEU A 113 -10.19 22.44 -7.30
C LEU A 113 -9.25 23.16 -8.27
N GLY A 114 -7.93 22.99 -8.14
CA GLY A 114 -6.94 23.57 -9.04
C GLY A 114 -5.64 23.99 -8.36
N ILE A 115 -4.88 24.83 -9.04
CA ILE A 115 -3.68 25.49 -8.51
C ILE A 115 -4.11 26.78 -7.83
N ALA A 116 -3.87 26.88 -6.52
CA ALA A 116 -4.16 28.06 -5.71
C ALA A 116 -3.09 29.15 -5.89
N LEU A 117 -1.83 28.77 -6.06
CA LEU A 117 -0.74 29.73 -6.28
C LEU A 117 0.32 29.12 -7.20
N ASP A 118 0.67 29.90 -8.23
CA ASP A 118 1.67 29.61 -9.25
C ASP A 118 2.53 30.87 -9.42
N GLU A 119 3.85 30.69 -9.44
CA GLU A 119 4.86 31.75 -9.56
C GLU A 119 5.99 31.24 -10.46
N ASP A 120 6.90 32.12 -10.89
CA ASP A 120 8.02 31.73 -11.78
C ASP A 120 9.12 30.89 -11.06
N TRP A 121 8.89 30.44 -9.83
CA TRP A 121 9.83 29.67 -9.00
C TRP A 121 9.11 28.60 -8.18
N HIS A 122 9.89 27.68 -7.62
CA HIS A 122 9.36 26.56 -6.85
C HIS A 122 8.70 27.02 -5.53
N LEU A 123 7.46 26.60 -5.31
CA LEU A 123 6.68 26.81 -4.09
C LEU A 123 6.41 25.49 -3.36
N SER A 124 6.44 25.54 -2.02
CA SER A 124 6.12 24.42 -1.12
C SER A 124 5.53 24.95 0.20
N TYR A 125 5.24 24.07 1.16
CA TYR A 125 4.84 24.45 2.53
C TYR A 125 3.77 25.57 2.63
N PRO A 126 2.55 25.39 2.06
CA PRO A 126 1.54 26.45 1.97
C PRO A 126 0.85 26.73 3.32
N TYR A 127 1.52 27.44 4.24
CA TYR A 127 0.96 27.75 5.56
C TYR A 127 -0.23 28.72 5.45
N VAL A 128 -1.47 28.22 5.61
CA VAL A 128 -2.71 29.02 5.55
C VAL A 128 -3.22 29.36 6.94
N PHE A 129 -3.66 30.59 7.18
CA PHE A 129 -4.20 31.04 8.47
C PHE A 129 -5.11 32.26 8.36
N ASP A 130 -5.95 32.47 9.37
CA ASP A 130 -6.81 33.64 9.49
C ASP A 130 -6.11 34.77 10.25
N TYR A 131 -6.28 36.00 9.77
CA TYR A 131 -5.90 37.19 10.51
C TYR A 131 -6.78 38.37 10.10
N ASP A 132 -7.36 39.06 11.09
CA ASP A 132 -8.16 40.28 10.89
C ASP A 132 -9.26 40.13 9.82
N GLY A 133 -10.02 39.03 9.91
CA GLY A 133 -11.11 38.70 8.98
C GLY A 133 -10.69 38.32 7.56
N ASN A 134 -9.39 38.19 7.30
CA ASN A 134 -8.82 37.81 6.01
C ASN A 134 -8.08 36.47 6.10
N ILE A 135 -8.06 35.74 4.99
CA ILE A 135 -7.33 34.47 4.85
C ILE A 135 -5.99 34.75 4.18
N TYR A 136 -4.91 34.30 4.81
CA TYR A 136 -3.55 34.47 4.33
C TYR A 136 -2.87 33.13 4.04
N MET A 137 -1.96 33.13 3.07
CA MET A 137 -1.06 32.02 2.75
C MET A 137 0.38 32.50 2.79
N MET A 138 1.25 31.74 3.45
CA MET A 138 2.69 32.00 3.54
C MET A 138 3.44 30.74 3.06
N PRO A 139 3.63 30.60 1.74
CA PRO A 139 4.35 29.45 1.19
C PRO A 139 5.86 29.56 1.42
N GLU A 140 6.55 28.41 1.43
CA GLU A 140 7.99 28.38 1.20
C GLU A 140 8.27 28.76 -0.27
N GLY A 141 9.13 29.75 -0.47
CA GLY A 141 9.62 30.17 -1.78
C GLY A 141 11.09 30.56 -1.73
N SER A 142 11.90 29.78 -0.99
CA SER A 142 13.29 30.11 -0.62
C SER A 142 14.18 30.47 -1.82
N GLN A 143 13.91 29.89 -3.00
CA GLN A 143 14.58 30.22 -4.28
C GLN A 143 14.48 31.71 -4.64
N LYS A 144 13.39 32.38 -4.26
CA LYS A 144 13.18 33.80 -4.56
C LYS A 144 13.98 34.74 -3.65
N GLY A 145 14.43 34.26 -2.48
CA GLY A 145 15.23 35.02 -1.53
C GLY A 145 14.44 35.82 -0.48
N ASP A 146 13.10 35.78 -0.51
CA ASP A 146 12.22 36.53 0.38
C ASP A 146 11.09 35.63 0.93
N LEU A 147 10.66 35.87 2.18
CA LEU A 147 9.44 35.30 2.76
C LEU A 147 8.25 36.23 2.47
N ARG A 148 7.24 35.69 1.78
CA ARG A 148 6.10 36.44 1.23
C ARG A 148 4.79 36.00 1.88
N LEU A 149 3.91 36.98 2.08
CA LEU A 149 2.57 36.78 2.59
C LEU A 149 1.56 37.13 1.49
N TYR A 150 0.69 36.18 1.15
CA TYR A 150 -0.37 36.32 0.15
C TYR A 150 -1.73 36.39 0.86
N ARG A 151 -2.64 37.20 0.34
CA ARG A 151 -4.01 37.34 0.86
C ARG A 151 -5.01 36.81 -0.17
N ALA A 152 -6.00 36.04 0.28
CA ALA A 152 -7.07 35.55 -0.57
C ALA A 152 -7.95 36.72 -1.03
N ILE A 153 -8.23 36.77 -2.32
CA ILE A 153 -9.18 37.72 -2.94
C ILE A 153 -10.46 37.00 -3.36
N ASP A 154 -10.34 35.74 -3.77
CA ASP A 154 -11.42 34.85 -4.15
C ASP A 154 -11.02 33.43 -3.70
N PHE A 155 -11.38 33.10 -2.46
CA PHE A 155 -10.94 31.87 -1.81
C PHE A 155 -11.64 30.64 -2.42
N PRO A 156 -10.92 29.52 -2.70
CA PRO A 156 -9.52 29.24 -2.36
C PRO A 156 -8.51 29.43 -3.50
N LEU A 157 -8.91 29.98 -4.66
CA LEU A 157 -8.13 29.90 -5.90
C LEU A 157 -7.44 31.20 -6.33
N LYS A 158 -7.85 32.38 -5.85
CA LYS A 158 -7.18 33.65 -6.21
C LYS A 158 -6.56 34.32 -4.99
N TRP A 159 -5.28 34.60 -5.13
CA TRP A 159 -4.43 35.19 -4.10
C TRP A 159 -3.67 36.37 -4.68
N THR A 160 -3.37 37.36 -3.85
CA THR A 160 -2.51 38.50 -4.21
C THR A 160 -1.38 38.63 -3.20
N LEU A 161 -0.20 39.06 -3.66
CA LEU A 161 0.91 39.37 -2.77
C LEU A 161 0.51 40.56 -1.88
N ASP A 162 0.37 40.32 -0.57
CA ASP A 162 0.06 41.35 0.40
C ASP A 162 1.33 42.07 0.85
N LYS A 163 2.37 41.29 1.22
CA LYS A 163 3.61 41.86 1.74
C LYS A 163 4.81 40.90 1.66
N ILE A 164 5.99 41.46 1.44
CA ILE A 164 7.26 40.79 1.75
C ILE A 164 7.55 41.03 3.23
N ILE A 165 7.46 39.99 4.06
CA ILE A 165 7.56 40.13 5.52
C ILE A 165 9.00 40.00 6.04
N ILE A 166 9.85 39.22 5.36
CA ILE A 166 11.30 39.13 5.63
C ILE A 166 12.04 38.95 4.30
N LYS A 167 13.14 39.69 4.09
CA LYS A 167 14.02 39.55 2.92
C LYS A 167 15.13 38.53 3.16
N ARG A 168 14.74 37.26 3.36
CA ARG A 168 15.63 36.11 3.57
C ARG A 168 15.02 34.84 2.97
N PRO A 169 15.84 33.87 2.51
CA PRO A 169 15.39 32.62 1.90
C PRO A 169 14.95 31.60 2.96
N LEU A 170 13.95 31.95 3.77
CA LEU A 170 13.49 31.09 4.86
C LEU A 170 12.78 29.84 4.32
N VAL A 171 13.08 28.71 4.95
CA VAL A 171 12.54 27.38 4.64
C VAL A 171 11.54 26.95 5.71
N ASP A 172 10.44 26.32 5.29
CA ASP A 172 9.37 25.74 6.13
C ASP A 172 8.92 26.67 7.26
N SER A 173 8.53 27.89 6.89
CA SER A 173 8.19 28.92 7.88
C SER A 173 6.75 28.82 8.35
N PHE A 174 6.50 29.09 9.64
CA PHE A 174 5.15 29.23 10.19
C PHE A 174 5.07 30.40 11.16
N ILE A 175 3.86 30.95 11.34
CA ILE A 175 3.56 31.98 12.34
C ILE A 175 2.64 31.40 13.41
N ILE A 176 2.85 31.72 14.69
CA ILE A 176 1.93 31.35 15.77
C ILE A 176 1.70 32.53 16.72
N PRO A 177 0.45 32.86 17.08
CA PRO A 177 0.18 33.77 18.18
C PRO A 177 0.44 33.05 19.52
N HIS A 178 1.27 33.66 20.36
CA HIS A 178 1.57 33.13 21.70
C HIS A 178 1.89 34.28 22.66
N GLU A 179 1.21 34.30 23.80
CA GLU A 179 1.39 35.31 24.88
C GLU A 179 1.38 36.77 24.37
N GLY A 180 0.41 37.11 23.51
CA GLY A 180 0.20 38.48 23.02
C GLY A 180 1.20 38.95 21.95
N LYS A 181 2.05 38.06 21.43
CA LYS A 181 2.94 38.32 20.29
C LYS A 181 2.72 37.30 19.18
N PHE A 182 3.12 37.66 17.98
CA PHE A 182 3.27 36.73 16.86
C PHE A 182 4.72 36.26 16.81
N TRP A 183 4.91 34.96 16.67
CA TRP A 183 6.22 34.32 16.56
C TRP A 183 6.34 33.66 15.20
N LEU A 184 7.44 33.93 14.49
CA LEU A 184 7.77 33.32 13.22
C LEU A 184 8.95 32.37 13.44
N PHE A 185 8.81 31.14 12.96
CA PHE A 185 9.86 30.13 12.99
C PHE A 185 10.23 29.79 11.55
N GLY A 186 11.50 29.57 11.26
CA GLY A 186 11.98 29.14 9.94
C GLY A 186 13.48 28.83 9.94
N SER A 187 13.97 28.23 8.87
CA SER A 187 15.40 27.89 8.70
C SER A 187 16.04 28.73 7.60
N ASP A 188 17.26 29.23 7.80
CA ASP A 188 18.03 29.97 6.78
C ASP A 188 19.30 29.20 6.39
N HIS A 189 19.24 28.46 5.28
CA HIS A 189 20.38 27.65 4.83
C HIS A 189 21.47 28.43 4.09
N SER A 190 21.41 29.77 4.05
CA SER A 190 22.34 30.59 3.26
C SER A 190 23.60 31.03 4.02
N GLY A 191 23.63 30.89 5.35
CA GLY A 191 24.73 31.34 6.19
C GLY A 191 26.00 30.47 6.12
N ILE A 192 27.16 31.07 6.36
CA ILE A 192 28.43 30.33 6.49
C ILE A 192 28.38 29.49 7.79
N GLY A 193 28.63 28.18 7.69
CA GLY A 193 28.60 27.27 8.83
C GLY A 193 27.22 26.72 9.21
N THR A 194 26.18 27.00 8.42
CA THR A 194 24.83 26.45 8.64
C THR A 194 24.78 24.98 8.28
N GLN A 195 24.26 24.14 9.17
CA GLN A 195 23.92 22.76 8.87
C GLN A 195 22.59 22.71 8.12
N LYS A 196 22.60 22.30 6.84
CA LYS A 196 21.38 22.17 6.03
C LYS A 196 20.38 21.22 6.70
N ASN A 197 19.14 21.68 6.88
CA ASN A 197 18.06 21.03 7.65
C ASN A 197 18.33 20.87 9.16
N GLY A 198 19.42 21.42 9.68
CA GLY A 198 19.82 21.38 11.10
C GLY A 198 19.65 22.71 11.82
N GLN A 199 19.15 23.76 11.14
CA GLN A 199 19.07 25.11 11.69
C GLN A 199 17.62 25.52 12.00
N LEU A 200 17.42 26.28 13.07
CA LEU A 200 16.14 26.92 13.41
C LEU A 200 16.40 28.36 13.87
N GLU A 201 15.64 29.31 13.34
CA GLU A 201 15.63 30.71 13.74
C GLU A 201 14.21 31.15 14.11
N ILE A 202 14.13 32.11 15.05
CA ILE A 202 12.87 32.65 15.57
C ILE A 202 12.86 34.18 15.41
N TRP A 203 11.70 34.74 15.06
CA TRP A 203 11.43 36.18 15.08
C TRP A 203 10.12 36.44 15.83
N TYR A 204 9.94 37.66 16.31
CA TYR A 204 8.71 38.10 16.95
C TYR A 204 8.22 39.45 16.42
N SER A 205 6.91 39.65 16.49
CA SER A 205 6.25 40.90 16.10
C SER A 205 4.93 41.10 16.85
N SER A 206 4.38 42.33 16.79
CA SER A 206 3.02 42.63 17.22
C SER A 206 1.98 42.31 16.14
N SER A 207 2.39 42.03 14.91
CA SER A 207 1.51 41.68 13.78
C SER A 207 2.17 40.60 12.91
N PRO A 208 1.41 39.67 12.31
CA PRO A 208 1.94 38.72 11.33
C PRO A 208 2.49 39.40 10.07
N ARG A 209 2.12 40.66 9.82
CA ARG A 209 2.68 41.49 8.73
C ARG A 209 4.02 42.14 9.11
N GLY A 210 4.55 41.88 10.29
CA GLY A 210 5.75 42.51 10.82
C GLY A 210 5.54 43.97 11.26
N PRO A 211 6.62 44.74 11.51
CA PRO A 211 8.01 44.34 11.29
C PRO A 211 8.45 43.23 12.24
N TRP A 212 9.27 42.31 11.74
CA TRP A 212 9.78 41.17 12.49
C TRP A 212 11.12 41.49 13.13
N LYS A 213 11.24 41.25 14.44
CA LYS A 213 12.50 41.39 15.19
C LYS A 213 13.10 40.01 15.43
N PRO A 214 14.39 39.79 15.15
CA PRO A 214 15.03 38.50 15.43
C PRO A 214 15.07 38.23 16.93
N HIS A 215 14.94 36.96 17.30
CA HIS A 215 15.16 36.52 18.67
C HIS A 215 16.66 36.65 19.02
N ASN A 216 16.95 37.06 20.27
CA ASN A 216 18.32 37.39 20.69
C ASN A 216 19.29 36.20 20.66
N LYS A 217 18.76 34.98 20.71
CA LYS A 217 19.50 33.71 20.63
C LYS A 217 19.56 33.08 19.23
N ASN A 218 19.21 33.80 18.16
CA ASN A 218 19.34 33.22 16.81
C ASN A 218 20.82 32.99 16.43
N PRO A 219 21.15 31.86 15.76
CA PRO A 219 20.25 30.73 15.50
C PRO A 219 19.98 29.92 16.76
N ILE A 220 18.72 29.57 16.98
CA ILE A 220 18.27 28.80 18.15
C ILE A 220 18.89 27.40 18.13
N HIS A 221 18.85 26.76 16.96
CA HIS A 221 19.49 25.49 16.71
C HIS A 221 20.41 25.60 15.50
N ASN A 222 21.55 24.91 15.54
CA ASN A 222 22.41 24.59 14.39
C ASN A 222 23.07 23.23 14.65
N THR A 223 22.24 22.18 14.62
CA THR A 223 22.55 20.83 15.09
C THR A 223 22.60 19.82 13.94
N ASP A 224 22.78 18.53 14.27
CA ASP A 224 22.59 17.47 13.27
C ASP A 224 21.16 17.50 12.71
N LYS A 225 21.04 17.25 11.40
CA LYS A 225 19.78 17.26 10.64
C LYS A 225 18.76 16.20 11.09
N SER A 226 19.13 15.23 11.93
CA SER A 226 18.22 14.27 12.55
C SER A 226 17.47 14.81 13.77
N MET A 227 17.89 15.95 14.32
CA MET A 227 17.41 16.49 15.60
C MET A 227 16.08 17.26 15.51
N GLY A 228 15.45 17.38 14.33
CA GLY A 228 14.14 18.03 14.22
C GLY A 228 14.16 19.56 14.18
N ALA A 229 15.29 20.18 13.81
CA ALA A 229 15.39 21.65 13.73
C ALA A 229 14.50 22.24 12.63
N ARG A 230 14.53 21.68 11.41
CA ARG A 230 13.62 22.07 10.31
C ARG A 230 12.18 21.76 10.70
N ASN A 231 11.26 22.71 10.49
CA ASN A 231 9.85 22.55 10.83
C ASN A 231 9.17 21.49 9.94
N GLY A 232 8.19 20.78 10.50
CA GLY A 232 7.47 19.70 9.82
C GLY A 232 5.95 19.90 9.83
N GLY A 233 5.48 21.14 9.70
CA GLY A 233 4.06 21.49 9.64
C GLY A 233 3.60 22.51 10.68
N ARG A 234 2.29 22.58 10.90
CA ARG A 234 1.67 23.59 11.77
C ARG A 234 1.94 23.28 13.26
N PRO A 235 2.36 24.27 14.08
CA PRO A 235 2.36 24.12 15.53
C PRO A 235 0.93 24.12 16.07
N PHE A 236 0.67 23.34 17.13
CA PHE A 236 -0.66 23.24 17.72
C PHE A 236 -0.61 23.39 19.24
N VAL A 237 -1.69 23.90 19.82
CA VAL A 237 -1.83 24.03 21.27
C VAL A 237 -2.75 22.92 21.77
N TYR A 238 -2.26 22.08 22.66
CA TYR A 238 -3.03 21.00 23.27
C TYR A 238 -2.86 21.04 24.79
N ASP A 239 -3.96 20.96 25.52
CA ASP A 239 -3.98 21.04 26.99
C ASP A 239 -3.18 22.24 27.53
N GLY A 240 -3.36 23.40 26.91
CA GLY A 240 -2.66 24.65 27.24
C GLY A 240 -1.17 24.71 26.86
N ASN A 241 -0.58 23.63 26.33
CA ASN A 241 0.83 23.57 25.96
C ASN A 241 1.02 23.73 24.44
N LEU A 242 2.05 24.47 24.03
CA LEU A 242 2.42 24.64 22.62
C LEU A 242 3.30 23.48 22.16
N TYR A 243 2.99 22.91 20.99
CA TYR A 243 3.74 21.84 20.36
C TYR A 243 4.24 22.26 18.98
N ARG A 244 5.53 22.01 18.72
CA ARG A 244 6.17 22.20 17.42
C ARG A 244 6.43 20.83 16.78
N VAL A 245 6.20 20.74 15.47
CA VAL A 245 6.59 19.57 14.67
C VAL A 245 7.90 19.88 13.96
N GLY A 246 8.86 18.95 14.02
CA GLY A 246 10.14 19.03 13.32
C GLY A 246 10.44 17.79 12.47
N GLN A 247 11.38 17.90 11.54
CA GLN A 247 11.76 16.83 10.62
C GLN A 247 13.05 16.12 11.01
N ASP A 248 13.03 14.78 11.03
CA ASP A 248 14.25 13.97 11.07
C ASP A 248 14.78 13.76 9.65
N CYS A 249 15.88 14.44 9.30
CA CYS A 249 16.54 14.34 7.99
C CYS A 249 17.88 13.57 8.04
N GLY A 250 18.13 12.78 9.09
CA GLY A 250 19.41 12.09 9.34
C GLY A 250 19.82 11.12 8.24
N GLU A 251 19.11 10.00 8.15
CA GLU A 251 19.40 8.94 7.17
C GLU A 251 18.95 9.32 5.76
N THR A 252 17.71 9.82 5.66
CA THR A 252 17.10 10.26 4.41
C THR A 252 16.36 11.57 4.66
N TYR A 253 16.19 12.39 3.62
CA TYR A 253 15.40 13.61 3.72
C TYR A 253 13.98 13.28 4.20
N GLY A 254 13.54 14.00 5.22
CA GLY A 254 12.18 13.90 5.75
C GLY A 254 11.80 12.50 6.26
N ARG A 255 12.74 11.71 6.81
CA ARG A 255 12.50 10.31 7.21
C ARG A 255 11.20 10.13 7.98
N ARG A 256 10.98 11.00 8.98
CA ARG A 256 9.83 11.01 9.88
C ARG A 256 9.67 12.39 10.53
N VAL A 257 8.50 12.66 11.10
CA VAL A 257 8.28 13.79 12.01
C VAL A 257 8.73 13.48 13.45
N ARG A 258 9.11 14.53 14.17
CA ARG A 258 9.35 14.58 15.61
C ARG A 258 8.47 15.67 16.22
N VAL A 259 8.04 15.49 17.46
CA VAL A 259 7.16 16.44 18.16
C VAL A 259 7.87 16.98 19.39
N PHE A 260 7.81 18.29 19.58
CA PHE A 260 8.47 19.00 20.68
C PHE A 260 7.44 19.81 21.45
N ARG A 261 7.40 19.65 22.77
CA ARG A 261 6.64 20.54 23.67
C ARG A 261 7.51 21.76 23.94
N VAL A 262 7.01 22.94 23.62
CA VAL A 262 7.67 24.21 23.93
C VAL A 262 7.42 24.53 25.41
N GLU A 263 8.50 24.63 26.19
CA GLU A 263 8.44 24.93 27.63
C GLU A 263 8.61 26.43 27.90
N VAL A 264 9.41 27.12 27.09
CA VAL A 264 9.69 28.55 27.21
C VAL A 264 9.72 29.17 25.82
N LEU A 265 8.96 30.25 25.62
CA LEU A 265 9.00 31.08 24.41
C LEU A 265 8.88 32.56 24.79
N THR A 266 10.02 33.20 25.00
CA THR A 266 10.13 34.63 25.31
C THR A 266 11.05 35.31 24.31
N THR A 267 11.29 36.62 24.44
CA THR A 267 12.18 37.35 23.51
C THR A 267 13.66 37.03 23.70
N ASP A 268 14.00 36.44 24.84
CA ASP A 268 15.37 36.23 25.31
C ASP A 268 15.70 34.75 25.57
N GLU A 269 14.68 33.90 25.63
CA GLU A 269 14.81 32.48 25.90
C GLU A 269 13.79 31.64 25.13
N PHE A 270 14.30 30.56 24.53
CA PHE A 270 13.50 29.50 23.93
C PHE A 270 13.98 28.16 24.45
N LYS A 271 13.03 27.30 24.84
CA LYS A 271 13.30 25.93 25.27
C LYS A 271 12.17 25.02 24.84
N GLU A 272 12.53 23.88 24.29
CA GLU A 272 11.60 22.81 23.91
C GLU A 272 12.15 21.44 24.32
N VAL A 273 11.26 20.47 24.51
CA VAL A 273 11.59 19.08 24.86
C VAL A 273 10.90 18.12 23.90
N GLU A 274 11.63 17.15 23.35
CA GLU A 274 11.06 16.12 22.49
C GLU A 274 10.07 15.25 23.28
N VAL A 275 8.91 14.98 22.69
CA VAL A 275 7.87 14.10 23.22
C VAL A 275 7.52 13.02 22.20
N PRO A 276 6.98 11.86 22.63
CA PRO A 276 6.50 10.84 21.70
C PRO A 276 5.47 11.40 20.72
N SER A 277 5.67 11.18 19.42
CA SER A 277 4.78 11.71 18.37
C SER A 277 3.40 11.05 18.33
N GLY A 278 3.25 9.87 18.92
CA GLY A 278 1.98 9.12 18.91
C GLY A 278 1.61 8.48 17.57
N ILE A 279 2.47 8.61 16.55
CA ILE A 279 2.27 7.98 15.23
C ILE A 279 2.77 6.54 15.32
N GLU A 280 1.84 5.58 15.26
CA GLU A 280 2.20 4.16 15.20
C GLU A 280 2.84 3.82 13.84
N GLU A 281 4.08 3.33 13.86
CA GLU A 281 4.73 2.84 12.65
C GLU A 281 3.99 1.61 12.12
N SER A 282 3.66 1.64 10.83
CA SER A 282 2.95 0.52 10.20
C SER A 282 3.82 -0.73 10.17
N SER A 283 3.27 -1.87 10.61
CA SER A 283 3.92 -3.18 10.48
C SER A 283 4.04 -3.64 9.02
N LYS A 284 3.41 -2.95 8.06
CA LYS A 284 3.69 -3.10 6.61
C LYS A 284 5.03 -2.51 6.19
N GLY A 285 5.73 -1.81 7.08
CA GLY A 285 7.03 -1.18 6.82
C GLY A 285 6.98 -0.29 5.58
N ARG A 286 7.97 -0.43 4.68
CA ARG A 286 8.05 0.34 3.43
C ARG A 286 6.86 0.16 2.47
N ASN A 287 6.04 -0.88 2.65
CA ASN A 287 4.84 -1.11 1.83
C ASN A 287 3.62 -0.33 2.35
N ALA A 288 3.69 0.27 3.54
CA ALA A 288 2.67 1.20 4.02
C ALA A 288 2.70 2.50 3.20
N TRP A 289 1.57 3.20 3.16
CA TRP A 289 1.49 4.48 2.45
C TRP A 289 2.40 5.57 3.07
N ASN A 290 2.66 5.49 4.38
CA ASN A 290 3.65 6.27 5.13
C ASN A 290 4.87 5.44 5.51
N GLY A 291 5.21 4.43 4.71
CA GLY A 291 6.34 3.54 4.99
C GLY A 291 7.71 4.23 4.88
N SER A 292 7.73 5.44 4.34
CA SER A 292 8.89 6.31 4.19
C SER A 292 8.43 7.78 4.17
N CYS A 293 9.36 8.69 4.46
CA CYS A 293 9.28 10.11 4.14
C CYS A 293 8.00 10.87 4.58
N TYR A 294 7.41 10.52 5.73
CA TYR A 294 6.32 11.31 6.34
C TYR A 294 6.93 12.44 7.18
N HIS A 295 7.09 13.61 6.58
CA HIS A 295 7.85 14.72 7.17
C HIS A 295 7.00 15.94 7.47
N HIS A 296 5.73 15.89 7.11
CA HIS A 296 4.80 16.97 7.35
C HIS A 296 3.58 16.47 8.12
N LEU A 297 3.21 17.21 9.16
CA LEU A 297 2.02 17.01 9.98
C LEU A 297 1.34 18.35 10.24
N ASP A 298 0.09 18.50 9.79
CA ASP A 298 -0.78 19.60 10.23
C ASP A 298 -1.90 19.04 11.11
N VAL A 299 -2.08 19.65 12.28
CA VAL A 299 -3.04 19.25 13.31
C VAL A 299 -3.93 20.44 13.62
N GLN A 300 -5.25 20.22 13.59
CA GLN A 300 -6.23 21.25 13.90
C GLN A 300 -7.39 20.71 14.74
N GLN A 301 -7.92 21.58 15.59
CA GLN A 301 -9.17 21.33 16.29
C GLN A 301 -10.32 21.93 15.49
N LEU A 302 -11.34 21.12 15.19
CA LEU A 302 -12.55 21.54 14.51
C LEU A 302 -13.45 22.32 15.47
N SER A 303 -14.40 23.08 14.91
CA SER A 303 -15.43 23.79 15.69
C SER A 303 -16.29 22.87 16.56
N SER A 304 -16.38 21.57 16.22
CA SER A 304 -17.03 20.54 17.04
C SER A 304 -16.27 20.18 18.31
N GLY A 305 -15.02 20.64 18.47
CA GLY A 305 -14.08 20.22 19.51
C GLY A 305 -13.28 18.96 19.18
N GLU A 306 -13.62 18.29 18.07
CA GLU A 306 -12.90 17.11 17.55
C GLU A 306 -11.56 17.52 16.93
N TRP A 307 -10.58 16.62 16.95
CA TRP A 307 -9.27 16.85 16.36
C TRP A 307 -9.13 16.15 15.01
N ILE A 308 -8.54 16.86 14.04
CA ILE A 308 -8.18 16.33 12.73
C ILE A 308 -6.69 16.55 12.50
N ALA A 309 -6.06 15.62 11.79
CA ALA A 309 -4.69 15.75 11.35
C ALA A 309 -4.53 15.32 9.91
N VAL A 310 -3.56 15.93 9.23
CA VAL A 310 -3.11 15.52 7.91
C VAL A 310 -1.62 15.28 7.91
N LEU A 311 -1.21 14.16 7.32
CA LEU A 311 0.18 13.73 7.25
C LEU A 311 0.50 13.41 5.79
N ASP A 312 1.68 13.78 5.33
CA ASP A 312 2.19 13.23 4.09
C ASP A 312 2.88 11.88 4.30
N GLY A 313 3.22 11.21 3.22
CA GLY A 313 3.92 9.94 3.28
C GLY A 313 4.31 9.46 1.90
N ASP A 314 5.40 8.73 1.87
CA ASP A 314 5.87 8.03 0.69
C ASP A 314 5.67 6.53 0.90
N ARG A 315 4.94 5.92 -0.03
CA ARG A 315 4.98 4.49 -0.21
C ARG A 315 6.13 4.21 -1.15
N VAL A 316 7.07 3.37 -0.73
CA VAL A 316 7.93 2.71 -1.72
C VAL A 316 7.07 1.60 -2.32
N PRO A 317 6.54 1.69 -3.57
CA PRO A 317 5.62 0.70 -4.14
C PRO A 317 6.29 -0.64 -4.42
N SER A 318 7.47 -0.83 -3.87
CA SER A 318 8.20 -2.05 -3.89
C SER A 318 9.12 -2.05 -2.69
N GLY A 319 8.97 -3.04 -1.82
CA GLY A 319 10.14 -3.75 -1.38
C GLY A 319 11.00 -4.07 -2.61
N ASP A 320 11.93 -3.16 -2.86
CA ASP A 320 13.05 -3.30 -3.76
C ASP A 320 12.69 -3.87 -5.15
N ALA A 321 11.81 -3.22 -5.91
CA ALA A 321 11.53 -3.59 -7.31
C ALA A 321 12.84 -3.61 -8.09
N ASN A 322 13.74 -2.67 -7.78
CA ASN A 322 15.10 -2.69 -8.29
C ASN A 322 15.85 -3.94 -7.86
N ARG A 323 15.94 -4.31 -6.58
CA ARG A 323 16.59 -5.58 -6.19
C ARG A 323 15.87 -6.82 -6.68
N ARG A 324 14.55 -6.85 -6.85
CA ARG A 324 13.80 -7.97 -7.42
C ARG A 324 14.06 -8.10 -8.91
N LEU A 325 14.07 -6.98 -9.62
CA LEU A 325 14.45 -6.91 -11.03
C LEU A 325 15.92 -7.30 -11.19
N ILE A 326 16.81 -6.85 -10.29
CA ILE A 326 18.22 -7.26 -10.22
C ILE A 326 18.33 -8.76 -9.92
N LEU A 327 17.66 -9.29 -8.90
CA LEU A 327 17.65 -10.71 -8.54
C LEU A 327 17.05 -11.57 -9.66
N GLY A 328 16.01 -11.06 -10.32
CA GLY A 328 15.37 -11.67 -11.48
C GLY A 328 16.31 -11.73 -12.67
N PHE A 329 16.95 -10.61 -13.05
CA PHE A 329 17.95 -10.57 -14.11
C PHE A 329 19.19 -11.38 -13.77
N VAL A 330 19.65 -11.37 -12.51
CA VAL A 330 20.75 -12.21 -12.03
C VAL A 330 20.37 -13.69 -12.14
N SER A 331 19.13 -14.07 -11.83
CA SER A 331 18.63 -15.44 -12.00
C SER A 331 18.57 -15.84 -13.47
N VAL A 332 18.09 -14.97 -14.37
CA VAL A 332 18.09 -15.20 -15.82
C VAL A 332 19.52 -15.34 -16.36
N LEU A 333 20.44 -14.48 -15.91
CA LEU A 333 21.85 -14.56 -16.29
C LEU A 333 22.50 -15.86 -15.80
N ALA A 334 22.18 -16.30 -14.58
CA ALA A 334 22.65 -17.58 -14.04
C ALA A 334 22.14 -18.78 -14.85
N VAL A 335 20.88 -18.76 -15.29
CA VAL A 335 20.32 -19.79 -16.19
C VAL A 335 21.04 -19.78 -17.54
N ALA A 336 21.28 -18.61 -18.13
CA ALA A 336 22.01 -18.50 -19.40
C ALA A 336 23.43 -19.11 -19.29
N VAL A 337 24.14 -18.83 -18.19
CA VAL A 337 25.45 -19.43 -17.91
C VAL A 337 25.36 -20.96 -17.76
N LEU A 338 24.36 -21.47 -17.05
CA LEU A 338 24.13 -22.91 -16.90
C LEU A 338 23.83 -23.60 -18.23
N VAL A 339 23.00 -22.99 -19.10
CA VAL A 339 22.70 -23.52 -20.43
C VAL A 339 23.96 -23.57 -21.30
N VAL A 340 24.80 -22.54 -21.26
CA VAL A 340 26.08 -22.51 -21.98
C VAL A 340 27.04 -23.58 -21.44
N LEU A 341 27.12 -23.75 -20.11
CA LEU A 341 27.93 -24.80 -19.47
C LEU A 341 27.47 -26.21 -19.87
N VAL A 342 26.16 -26.48 -19.84
CA VAL A 342 25.59 -27.77 -20.30
C VAL A 342 25.85 -27.97 -21.79
N GLY A 343 25.68 -26.94 -22.61
CA GLY A 343 25.99 -26.95 -24.04
C GLY A 343 27.46 -27.28 -24.31
N MET A 344 28.39 -26.76 -23.50
CA MET A 344 29.82 -27.10 -23.59
C MET A 344 30.12 -28.53 -23.12
N LEU A 345 29.47 -29.01 -22.06
CA LEU A 345 29.64 -30.37 -21.52
C LEU A 345 29.15 -31.44 -22.50
N VAL A 346 27.98 -31.23 -23.12
CA VAL A 346 27.40 -32.16 -24.10
C VAL A 346 28.08 -31.99 -25.48
N GLY A 347 28.74 -30.85 -25.72
CA GLY A 347 29.48 -30.54 -26.94
C GLY A 347 28.66 -29.91 -28.05
N ALA A 348 27.48 -29.37 -27.71
CA ALA A 348 26.58 -28.64 -28.60
C ALA A 348 27.00 -27.17 -28.80
N VAL A 349 27.77 -26.60 -27.85
CA VAL A 349 28.29 -25.22 -27.92
C VAL A 349 29.80 -25.27 -28.10
N ARG A 350 30.30 -24.66 -29.17
CA ARG A 350 31.73 -24.39 -29.39
C ARG A 350 31.93 -22.89 -29.51
N CYS A 351 32.84 -22.31 -28.72
CA CYS A 351 33.22 -20.91 -28.88
C CYS A 351 34.08 -20.77 -30.14
N ILE A 352 33.45 -20.46 -31.27
CA ILE A 352 34.10 -20.24 -32.56
C ILE A 352 34.09 -18.73 -32.83
N VAL A 353 35.27 -18.12 -32.91
CA VAL A 353 35.42 -16.75 -33.42
C VAL A 353 35.55 -16.86 -34.95
N PRO A 354 34.63 -16.28 -35.75
CA PRO A 354 34.72 -16.32 -37.20
C PRO A 354 36.03 -15.71 -37.71
N LEU A 355 36.69 -16.36 -38.66
CA LEU A 355 37.92 -15.88 -39.30
C LEU A 355 37.72 -14.60 -40.15
N SER A 356 36.48 -14.25 -40.48
CA SER A 356 36.12 -13.12 -41.35
C SER A 356 36.27 -11.73 -40.72
N TRP A 357 36.73 -11.63 -39.46
CA TRP A 357 37.13 -10.36 -38.84
C TRP A 357 38.58 -9.95 -39.15
N CYS A 358 39.13 -10.46 -40.25
CA CYS A 358 40.35 -9.98 -40.89
C CYS A 358 40.03 -9.60 -42.34
N PRO A 359 40.26 -8.35 -42.78
CA PRO A 359 40.46 -8.10 -44.20
C PRO A 359 41.85 -8.60 -44.58
N HIS A 360 41.91 -9.45 -45.60
CA HIS A 360 43.14 -9.65 -46.36
C HIS A 360 43.44 -8.34 -47.10
N ASP A 361 44.66 -7.83 -46.98
CA ASP A 361 45.18 -6.89 -47.98
C ASP A 361 46.62 -7.22 -48.36
N MET A 362 46.77 -7.59 -49.63
CA MET A 362 48.02 -7.52 -50.38
C MET A 362 48.12 -6.10 -50.97
N GLY A 363 49.19 -5.37 -50.67
CA GLY A 363 49.62 -4.27 -51.54
C GLY A 363 49.91 -2.93 -50.85
N LYS A 364 51.19 -2.57 -50.87
CA LYS A 364 51.79 -1.22 -50.76
C LYS A 364 51.62 -0.44 -49.44
N ARG A 365 52.78 -0.21 -48.82
CA ARG A 365 53.05 0.81 -47.80
C ARG A 365 52.48 2.18 -48.19
N SER A 366 51.65 2.75 -47.32
CA SER A 366 51.63 4.18 -47.00
C SER A 366 51.03 4.37 -45.60
N ASP A 367 51.71 5.18 -44.79
CA ASP A 367 51.42 5.44 -43.38
C ASP A 367 50.08 6.17 -43.17
N ALA A 368 49.01 5.43 -42.82
CA ALA A 368 47.77 6.05 -42.34
C ALA A 368 46.80 5.08 -41.62
N PHE A 369 47.22 4.20 -40.69
CA PHE A 369 46.25 3.43 -39.88
C PHE A 369 46.74 3.08 -38.46
N LEU A 370 46.77 4.07 -37.56
CA LEU A 370 46.78 3.83 -36.09
C LEU A 370 45.38 3.49 -35.52
N GLY A 371 44.34 3.43 -36.37
CA GLY A 371 42.99 3.01 -35.98
C GLY A 371 42.73 1.50 -36.01
N LEU A 372 43.57 0.72 -36.72
CA LEU A 372 43.31 -0.71 -36.97
C LEU A 372 44.05 -1.66 -36.00
N GLU A 373 45.04 -1.19 -35.24
CA GLU A 373 45.74 -2.04 -34.26
C GLU A 373 44.92 -2.31 -32.98
N ARG A 374 43.96 -1.43 -32.64
CA ARG A 374 43.15 -1.58 -31.42
C ARG A 374 42.10 -2.69 -31.53
N SER A 375 41.62 -3.01 -32.74
CA SER A 375 40.71 -4.15 -32.98
C SER A 375 41.44 -5.50 -32.88
N ASN A 376 42.73 -5.56 -33.21
CA ASN A 376 43.55 -6.77 -33.15
C ASN A 376 43.89 -7.21 -31.72
N LEU A 377 44.05 -6.27 -30.78
CA LEU A 377 44.32 -6.61 -29.37
C LEU A 377 43.07 -7.19 -28.66
N LEU A 378 41.89 -6.68 -28.99
CA LEU A 378 40.62 -7.20 -28.49
C LEU A 378 40.31 -8.57 -29.09
N SER A 379 40.49 -8.76 -30.41
CA SER A 379 40.22 -10.05 -31.07
C SER A 379 41.20 -11.16 -30.65
N SER A 380 42.46 -10.81 -30.38
CA SER A 380 43.48 -11.77 -29.90
C SER A 380 43.26 -12.17 -28.44
N LYS A 381 42.93 -11.22 -27.56
CA LYS A 381 42.52 -11.54 -26.17
C LYS A 381 41.24 -12.37 -26.14
N LEU A 382 40.26 -12.05 -26.99
CA LEU A 382 39.02 -12.85 -27.10
C LEU A 382 39.32 -14.27 -27.60
N ARG A 383 40.19 -14.43 -28.60
CA ARG A 383 40.65 -15.75 -29.09
C ARG A 383 41.37 -16.55 -28.01
N LEU A 384 42.23 -15.92 -27.21
CA LEU A 384 42.92 -16.57 -26.10
C LEU A 384 41.94 -17.04 -25.01
N VAL A 385 40.90 -16.25 -24.74
CA VAL A 385 39.84 -16.63 -23.80
C VAL A 385 38.98 -17.76 -24.36
N CYS A 386 38.55 -17.68 -25.62
CA CYS A 386 37.78 -18.73 -26.29
C CYS A 386 38.58 -20.05 -26.39
N SER A 387 39.88 -20.01 -26.67
CA SER A 387 40.71 -21.21 -26.73
C SER A 387 40.93 -21.83 -25.34
N ARG A 388 41.11 -21.01 -24.30
CA ARG A 388 41.16 -21.47 -22.90
C ARG A 388 39.84 -22.09 -22.45
N LEU A 389 38.70 -21.50 -22.83
CA LEU A 389 37.36 -22.05 -22.56
C LEU A 389 37.13 -23.39 -23.27
N ASN A 390 37.48 -23.50 -24.55
CA ASN A 390 37.38 -24.75 -25.32
C ASN A 390 38.33 -25.85 -24.76
N ARG A 391 39.48 -25.46 -24.18
CA ARG A 391 40.39 -26.41 -23.51
C ARG A 391 39.85 -26.88 -22.16
N MET A 392 39.23 -25.99 -21.39
CA MET A 392 38.52 -26.32 -20.14
C MET A 392 37.32 -27.24 -20.40
N SER A 393 36.54 -27.00 -21.45
CA SER A 393 35.40 -27.85 -21.80
C SER A 393 35.83 -29.27 -22.16
N TRP A 394 36.99 -29.43 -22.82
CA TRP A 394 37.54 -30.75 -23.13
C TRP A 394 37.92 -31.54 -21.86
N ILE A 395 38.54 -30.87 -20.88
CA ILE A 395 38.88 -31.48 -19.57
C ILE A 395 37.63 -31.87 -18.78
N LEU A 396 36.60 -31.02 -18.79
CA LEU A 396 35.34 -31.29 -18.09
C LEU A 396 34.53 -32.43 -18.73
N ARG A 397 34.56 -32.53 -20.07
CA ARG A 397 33.88 -33.58 -20.85
C ARG A 397 34.46 -34.97 -20.58
N ASP A 398 35.76 -35.05 -20.26
CA ASP A 398 36.42 -36.32 -19.94
C ASP A 398 36.05 -36.82 -18.52
N ARG A 399 35.73 -35.91 -17.60
CA ARG A 399 35.25 -36.22 -16.24
C ARG A 399 33.75 -36.48 -16.13
N ILE A 400 32.93 -35.86 -16.97
CA ILE A 400 31.46 -35.96 -16.92
C ILE A 400 30.97 -36.53 -18.26
N ARG A 401 30.90 -37.86 -18.35
CA ARG A 401 30.35 -38.54 -19.53
C ARG A 401 28.83 -38.63 -19.41
N PRO A 402 28.04 -38.13 -20.39
CA PRO A 402 26.58 -38.12 -20.31
C PRO A 402 25.94 -39.52 -20.23
N ASN A 403 26.69 -40.58 -20.56
CA ASN A 403 26.23 -41.96 -20.55
C ASN A 403 26.56 -42.71 -19.25
N THR A 404 27.19 -42.06 -18.26
CA THR A 404 27.44 -42.66 -16.94
C THR A 404 26.38 -42.23 -15.94
N CYS A 405 26.10 -43.06 -14.93
CA CYS A 405 25.13 -42.73 -13.88
C CYS A 405 25.43 -41.38 -13.21
N THR A 406 26.72 -41.10 -12.96
CA THR A 406 27.20 -39.83 -12.42
C THR A 406 26.96 -38.65 -13.37
N GLY A 407 27.19 -38.82 -14.68
CA GLY A 407 26.95 -37.77 -15.67
C GLY A 407 25.47 -37.48 -15.87
N ILE A 408 24.62 -38.52 -15.87
CA ILE A 408 23.16 -38.39 -15.90
C ILE A 408 22.68 -37.64 -14.66
N PHE A 409 23.19 -37.99 -13.47
CA PHE A 409 22.84 -37.31 -12.22
C PHE A 409 23.24 -35.83 -12.23
N VAL A 410 24.46 -35.51 -12.68
CA VAL A 410 24.93 -34.12 -12.79
C VAL A 410 24.07 -33.34 -13.77
N LEU A 411 23.76 -33.88 -14.96
CA LEU A 411 22.89 -33.22 -15.93
C LEU A 411 21.48 -33.01 -15.37
N ALA A 412 20.89 -34.02 -14.73
CA ALA A 412 19.57 -33.92 -14.10
C ALA A 412 19.53 -32.86 -12.99
N LEU A 413 20.56 -32.81 -12.12
CA LEU A 413 20.69 -31.79 -11.09
C LEU A 413 20.84 -30.38 -11.69
N THR A 414 21.62 -30.26 -12.77
CA THR A 414 21.84 -28.97 -13.45
C THR A 414 20.56 -28.46 -14.09
N VAL A 415 19.78 -29.34 -14.72
CA VAL A 415 18.44 -29.02 -15.26
C VAL A 415 17.48 -28.65 -14.14
N LEU A 416 17.46 -29.38 -13.03
CA LEU A 416 16.63 -29.07 -11.86
C LEU A 416 16.96 -27.67 -11.32
N VAL A 417 18.25 -27.35 -11.15
CA VAL A 417 18.70 -26.02 -10.71
C VAL A 417 18.31 -24.94 -11.71
N ALA A 418 18.47 -25.19 -13.02
CA ALA A 418 18.04 -24.25 -14.06
C ALA A 418 16.53 -24.00 -14.05
N VAL A 419 15.72 -25.05 -13.85
CA VAL A 419 14.25 -24.92 -13.71
C VAL A 419 13.91 -24.12 -12.46
N VAL A 420 14.52 -24.41 -11.31
CA VAL A 420 14.30 -23.66 -10.06
C VAL A 420 14.70 -22.19 -10.22
N LEU A 421 15.85 -21.89 -10.82
CA LEU A 421 16.30 -20.53 -11.08
C LEU A 421 15.45 -19.81 -12.13
N THR A 422 14.93 -20.52 -13.13
CA THR A 422 14.01 -19.95 -14.13
C THR A 422 12.67 -19.64 -13.51
N CYS A 423 12.07 -20.58 -12.76
CA CYS A 423 10.84 -20.36 -12.03
C CYS A 423 11.01 -19.23 -10.99
N GLY A 424 12.11 -19.23 -10.24
CA GLY A 424 12.44 -18.16 -9.28
C GLY A 424 12.64 -16.81 -9.96
N GLY A 425 13.42 -16.76 -11.06
CA GLY A 425 13.67 -15.55 -11.84
C GLY A 425 12.41 -14.97 -12.48
N ILE A 426 11.58 -15.83 -13.10
CA ILE A 426 10.26 -15.44 -13.62
C ILE A 426 9.36 -14.96 -12.48
N THR A 427 9.40 -15.59 -11.31
CA THR A 427 8.66 -15.13 -10.13
C THR A 427 9.21 -13.80 -9.60
N TYR A 428 10.49 -13.49 -9.74
CA TYR A 428 11.04 -12.18 -9.36
C TYR A 428 10.77 -11.08 -10.39
N ILE A 429 10.69 -11.42 -11.68
CA ILE A 429 10.45 -10.48 -12.80
C ILE A 429 8.95 -10.23 -13.01
N TYR A 430 8.15 -11.29 -13.01
CA TYR A 430 6.72 -11.30 -13.32
C TYR A 430 5.84 -11.70 -12.13
N GLY A 431 6.40 -12.39 -11.13
CA GLY A 431 5.70 -12.65 -9.88
C GLY A 431 5.60 -11.36 -9.08
N GLY A 432 4.51 -10.64 -9.30
CA GLY A 432 4.07 -9.65 -8.35
C GLY A 432 3.86 -10.35 -7.00
N SER A 433 4.47 -9.85 -5.93
CA SER A 433 3.74 -9.86 -4.66
C SER A 433 2.50 -9.02 -4.95
N GLY A 434 1.41 -9.72 -5.32
CA GLY A 434 0.23 -9.17 -5.97
C GLY A 434 -0.30 -7.92 -5.29
N ALA A 435 -1.05 -7.14 -6.05
CA ALA A 435 -1.54 -5.81 -5.69
C ALA A 435 -0.44 -4.85 -5.21
N GLN A 436 0.25 -4.25 -6.17
CA GLN A 436 1.19 -3.17 -5.89
C GLN A 436 0.46 -1.96 -5.27
N GLU A 437 -0.85 -1.80 -5.50
CA GLU A 437 -1.71 -0.73 -4.99
C GLU A 437 -3.15 -1.24 -4.73
N PRO A 438 -3.85 -0.73 -3.70
CA PRO A 438 -5.27 -1.02 -3.50
C PRO A 438 -6.13 -0.43 -4.64
N TYR A 439 -7.25 -1.07 -4.99
CA TYR A 439 -8.16 -0.49 -6.00
C TYR A 439 -8.95 0.69 -5.41
N LEU A 440 -8.84 1.83 -6.09
CA LEU A 440 -9.67 3.01 -5.85
C LEU A 440 -11.09 2.76 -6.38
N LEU A 441 -12.12 3.11 -5.59
CA LEU A 441 -13.52 3.12 -6.04
C LEU A 441 -14.16 4.43 -5.61
N ASN A 442 -14.69 5.20 -6.57
CA ASN A 442 -15.31 6.51 -6.35
C ASN A 442 -14.44 7.47 -5.51
N GLY A 443 -13.12 7.47 -5.73
CA GLY A 443 -12.19 8.32 -4.97
C GLY A 443 -11.80 7.79 -3.58
N HIS A 444 -12.28 6.61 -3.18
CA HIS A 444 -11.97 6.04 -1.87
C HIS A 444 -11.13 4.77 -1.97
N TYR A 445 -10.05 4.70 -1.19
CA TYR A 445 -9.50 3.42 -0.74
C TYR A 445 -10.26 2.94 0.50
N SER A 446 -10.24 1.64 0.77
CA SER A 446 -10.90 1.05 1.93
C SER A 446 -10.09 -0.12 2.45
N LYS A 447 -10.41 -0.62 3.63
CA LYS A 447 -9.82 -1.85 4.17
C LYS A 447 -10.88 -2.91 4.48
N PHE A 448 -10.43 -4.15 4.62
CA PHE A 448 -11.25 -5.29 5.01
C PHE A 448 -10.53 -6.15 6.06
N THR A 449 -11.31 -6.90 6.84
CA THR A 449 -10.78 -7.91 7.77
C THR A 449 -10.71 -9.25 7.04
N LEU A 450 -9.56 -9.93 7.11
CA LEU A 450 -9.45 -11.31 6.66
C LEU A 450 -9.85 -12.20 7.83
N LEU A 451 -10.82 -13.09 7.62
CA LEU A 451 -11.25 -14.06 8.62
C LEU A 451 -10.97 -15.47 8.10
N THR A 452 -10.25 -16.25 8.88
CA THR A 452 -9.96 -17.65 8.57
C THR A 452 -10.23 -18.53 9.77
N MET A 453 -10.74 -19.73 9.53
CA MET A 453 -11.04 -20.71 10.56
C MET A 453 -10.12 -21.92 10.41
N THR A 454 -9.50 -22.33 11.50
CA THR A 454 -8.43 -23.34 11.48
C THR A 454 -8.32 -24.08 12.82
N TYR A 455 -7.41 -25.04 12.89
CA TYR A 455 -7.14 -25.88 14.06
C TYR A 455 -5.66 -26.32 14.06
N ASP A 456 -5.21 -26.90 15.19
CA ASP A 456 -3.82 -27.25 15.47
C ASP A 456 -3.07 -27.97 14.33
N ALA A 457 -3.69 -28.95 13.68
CA ALA A 457 -3.03 -29.73 12.62
C ALA A 457 -2.65 -28.91 11.37
N ARG A 458 -3.17 -27.69 11.22
CA ARG A 458 -2.91 -26.80 10.07
C ARG A 458 -2.03 -25.60 10.41
N LEU A 459 -1.40 -25.57 11.60
CA LEU A 459 -0.61 -24.42 12.07
C LEU A 459 0.53 -24.02 11.11
N TRP A 460 1.22 -24.97 10.48
CA TRP A 460 2.29 -24.64 9.52
C TRP A 460 1.75 -23.90 8.29
N ASN A 461 0.64 -24.38 7.73
CA ASN A 461 -0.03 -23.76 6.59
C ASN A 461 -0.57 -22.37 6.98
N LEU A 462 -1.13 -22.23 8.18
CA LEU A 462 -1.57 -20.95 8.73
C LEU A 462 -0.43 -19.92 8.83
N LYS A 463 0.79 -20.33 9.20
CA LYS A 463 1.94 -19.41 9.24
C LYS A 463 2.26 -18.84 7.85
N MET A 464 2.21 -19.66 6.81
CA MET A 464 2.39 -19.20 5.43
C MET A 464 1.25 -18.30 4.97
N TYR A 465 0.01 -18.70 5.28
CA TYR A 465 -1.21 -17.95 4.99
C TYR A 465 -1.15 -16.53 5.59
N VAL A 466 -0.88 -16.43 6.89
CA VAL A 466 -0.80 -15.14 7.60
C VAL A 466 0.33 -14.28 7.05
N LYS A 467 1.50 -14.88 6.77
CA LYS A 467 2.63 -14.17 6.18
C LYS A 467 2.29 -13.55 4.83
N HIS A 468 1.58 -14.28 3.98
CA HIS A 468 1.17 -13.80 2.67
C HIS A 468 0.10 -12.69 2.77
N TYR A 469 -1.06 -12.99 3.36
CA TYR A 469 -2.20 -12.09 3.31
C TYR A 469 -2.05 -10.84 4.17
N SER A 470 -1.26 -10.89 5.25
CA SER A 470 -0.98 -9.70 6.08
C SER A 470 -0.33 -8.56 5.29
N ARG A 471 0.31 -8.89 4.17
CA ARG A 471 1.01 -7.94 3.31
C ARG A 471 0.16 -7.43 2.14
N CYS A 472 -1.06 -7.95 1.95
CA CYS A 472 -1.96 -7.42 0.94
C CYS A 472 -2.40 -5.98 1.29
N PRO A 473 -2.57 -5.07 0.32
CA PRO A 473 -2.73 -3.64 0.58
C PRO A 473 -3.92 -3.28 1.48
N SER A 474 -5.11 -3.79 1.18
CA SER A 474 -6.36 -3.43 1.85
C SER A 474 -6.68 -4.31 3.06
N VAL A 475 -5.84 -5.29 3.42
CA VAL A 475 -6.04 -6.07 4.65
C VAL A 475 -5.76 -5.17 5.87
N HIS A 476 -6.75 -5.06 6.76
CA HIS A 476 -6.67 -4.30 8.01
C HIS A 476 -6.14 -5.11 9.18
N GLU A 477 -6.70 -6.29 9.38
CA GLU A 477 -6.36 -7.26 10.43
C GLU A 477 -6.66 -8.68 9.90
N ILE A 478 -6.08 -9.68 10.57
CA ILE A 478 -6.41 -11.08 10.36
C ILE A 478 -7.01 -11.65 11.63
N VAL A 479 -8.22 -12.19 11.54
CA VAL A 479 -8.91 -12.89 12.62
C VAL A 479 -8.82 -14.38 12.36
N VAL A 480 -8.10 -15.09 13.23
CA VAL A 480 -8.00 -16.54 13.20
C VAL A 480 -9.00 -17.12 14.19
N VAL A 481 -10.05 -17.75 13.67
CA VAL A 481 -11.02 -18.51 14.46
C VAL A 481 -10.43 -19.89 14.75
N TRP A 482 -10.04 -20.11 16.00
CA TRP A 482 -9.36 -21.32 16.45
C TRP A 482 -10.38 -22.32 16.98
N ASN A 483 -10.66 -23.35 16.17
CA ASN A 483 -11.77 -24.27 16.41
C ASN A 483 -11.42 -25.46 17.32
N LYS A 484 -10.16 -25.89 17.32
CA LYS A 484 -9.72 -27.08 18.07
C LYS A 484 -8.21 -27.08 18.29
N GLY A 485 -7.81 -27.63 19.44
CA GLY A 485 -6.40 -27.83 19.79
C GLY A 485 -5.79 -26.65 20.54
N ILE A 486 -4.48 -26.69 20.76
CA ILE A 486 -3.77 -25.65 21.52
C ILE A 486 -3.60 -24.40 20.65
N PRO A 487 -4.15 -23.23 21.03
CA PRO A 487 -4.06 -22.02 20.23
C PRO A 487 -2.63 -21.47 20.18
N PRO A 488 -2.18 -20.96 19.02
CA PRO A 488 -0.92 -20.25 18.92
C PRO A 488 -1.01 -18.87 19.57
N LYS A 489 0.14 -18.29 19.89
CA LYS A 489 0.23 -16.88 20.28
C LYS A 489 0.25 -16.01 19.03
N SER A 490 -0.27 -14.78 19.13
CA SER A 490 -0.19 -13.82 18.02
C SER A 490 1.25 -13.52 17.61
N SER A 491 2.20 -13.57 18.55
CA SER A 491 3.65 -13.43 18.33
C SER A 491 4.27 -14.56 17.48
N ASP A 492 3.58 -15.69 17.30
CA ASP A 492 4.10 -16.82 16.54
C ASP A 492 4.01 -16.61 15.01
N PHE A 493 3.38 -15.51 14.58
CA PHE A 493 3.13 -15.18 13.18
C PHE A 493 4.01 -14.02 12.70
N ASP A 494 4.62 -14.21 11.52
CA ASP A 494 5.27 -13.14 10.75
C ASP A 494 4.21 -12.32 9.99
N SER A 495 3.58 -11.38 10.69
CA SER A 495 2.46 -10.58 10.17
C SER A 495 2.78 -9.10 10.08
N ALA A 496 2.35 -8.50 8.97
CA ALA A 496 2.40 -7.06 8.71
C ALA A 496 1.11 -6.30 9.10
N VAL A 497 0.17 -6.98 9.77
CA VAL A 497 -1.05 -6.41 10.37
C VAL A 497 -1.36 -7.13 11.68
N PRO A 498 -2.22 -6.57 12.56
CA PRO A 498 -2.66 -7.28 13.76
C PRO A 498 -3.25 -8.66 13.43
N VAL A 499 -2.82 -9.67 14.19
CA VAL A 499 -3.38 -11.03 14.14
C VAL A 499 -4.06 -11.31 15.47
N ARG A 500 -5.37 -11.56 15.41
CA ARG A 500 -6.18 -11.85 16.59
C ARG A 500 -6.66 -13.29 16.55
N ILE A 501 -6.34 -14.04 17.61
CA ILE A 501 -6.79 -15.42 17.76
C ILE A 501 -8.09 -15.41 18.57
N ARG A 502 -9.19 -15.85 17.95
CA ARG A 502 -10.49 -16.03 18.61
C ARG A 502 -10.69 -17.52 18.88
N VAL A 503 -10.49 -17.92 20.12
CA VAL A 503 -10.62 -19.32 20.55
C VAL A 503 -12.09 -19.66 20.78
N GLU A 504 -12.56 -20.73 20.15
CA GLU A 504 -13.93 -21.20 20.30
C GLU A 504 -13.99 -22.46 21.17
N LYS A 505 -15.08 -22.59 21.93
CA LYS A 505 -15.25 -23.69 22.90
C LYS A 505 -15.54 -25.03 22.24
N GLN A 506 -16.15 -25.00 21.06
CA GLN A 506 -16.61 -26.18 20.35
C GLN A 506 -16.12 -26.11 18.91
N ASN A 507 -15.72 -27.27 18.37
CA ASN A 507 -15.37 -27.40 16.97
C ASN A 507 -16.64 -27.40 16.12
N SER A 508 -17.01 -26.25 15.57
CA SER A 508 -18.19 -26.06 14.74
C SER A 508 -17.84 -25.22 13.51
N LEU A 509 -18.43 -25.55 12.36
CA LEU A 509 -18.29 -24.73 11.16
C LEU A 509 -19.05 -23.40 11.28
N ASN A 510 -20.04 -23.30 12.16
CA ASN A 510 -20.81 -22.08 12.40
C ASN A 510 -19.96 -20.93 12.98
N ASN A 511 -18.83 -21.26 13.62
CA ASN A 511 -17.99 -20.30 14.33
C ASN A 511 -17.41 -19.19 13.45
N ARG A 512 -17.19 -19.45 12.16
CA ARG A 512 -16.63 -18.45 11.21
C ARG A 512 -17.56 -17.24 11.00
N PHE A 513 -18.86 -17.38 11.27
CA PHE A 513 -19.84 -16.29 11.10
C PHE A 513 -20.30 -15.67 12.42
N LYS A 514 -19.68 -16.02 13.56
CA LYS A 514 -20.06 -15.50 14.88
C LYS A 514 -19.86 -14.00 14.97
N MET A 515 -20.86 -13.31 15.54
CA MET A 515 -20.81 -11.87 15.78
C MET A 515 -19.57 -11.51 16.61
N ASP A 516 -18.84 -10.50 16.14
CA ASP A 516 -17.60 -10.05 16.77
C ASP A 516 -17.50 -8.52 16.70
N SER A 517 -17.76 -7.86 17.83
CA SER A 517 -17.72 -6.40 17.97
C SER A 517 -16.32 -5.80 17.83
N SER A 518 -15.28 -6.65 17.82
CA SER A 518 -13.90 -6.22 17.63
C SER A 518 -13.57 -6.01 16.15
N ILE A 519 -14.30 -6.64 15.22
CA ILE A 519 -14.15 -6.41 13.79
C ILE A 519 -14.68 -5.01 13.45
N LYS A 520 -13.78 -4.11 13.03
CA LYS A 520 -14.12 -2.70 12.73
C LYS A 520 -14.41 -2.44 11.25
N THR A 521 -14.07 -3.38 10.38
CA THR A 521 -14.30 -3.27 8.95
C THR A 521 -15.70 -3.79 8.58
N ARG A 522 -16.31 -3.16 7.57
CA ARG A 522 -17.60 -3.62 7.04
C ARG A 522 -17.43 -4.87 6.19
N ALA A 523 -16.40 -4.90 5.34
CA ALA A 523 -16.04 -6.07 4.55
C ALA A 523 -15.24 -7.08 5.38
N VAL A 524 -15.68 -8.33 5.35
CA VAL A 524 -14.87 -9.48 5.76
C VAL A 524 -14.64 -10.39 4.56
N LEU A 525 -13.38 -10.68 4.27
CA LEU A 525 -13.01 -11.79 3.39
C LEU A 525 -12.94 -13.05 4.24
N GLU A 526 -13.95 -13.91 4.11
CA GLU A 526 -13.90 -15.26 4.65
C GLU A 526 -13.10 -16.12 3.68
N LEU A 527 -12.04 -16.74 4.18
CA LEU A 527 -11.09 -17.47 3.35
C LEU A 527 -10.53 -18.67 4.11
N ASP A 528 -10.82 -19.86 3.59
CA ASP A 528 -10.36 -21.12 4.13
C ASP A 528 -8.82 -21.12 4.21
N ASP A 529 -8.30 -21.72 5.28
CA ASP A 529 -6.87 -21.68 5.61
C ASP A 529 -6.01 -22.44 4.59
N ASP A 530 -6.60 -23.28 3.75
CA ASP A 530 -5.97 -24.03 2.66
C ASP A 530 -6.06 -23.35 1.29
N ILE A 531 -6.61 -22.14 1.19
CA ILE A 531 -6.69 -21.40 -0.07
C ILE A 531 -5.68 -20.24 -0.11
N MET A 532 -4.77 -20.32 -1.08
CA MET A 532 -3.80 -19.27 -1.38
C MET A 532 -4.15 -18.62 -2.73
N MET A 533 -4.34 -17.30 -2.75
CA MET A 533 -4.62 -16.49 -3.93
C MET A 533 -3.66 -15.31 -3.96
N THR A 534 -3.45 -14.70 -5.13
CA THR A 534 -2.63 -13.49 -5.16
C THR A 534 -3.35 -12.34 -4.46
N CYS A 535 -2.61 -11.36 -3.92
CA CYS A 535 -3.26 -10.17 -3.37
C CYS A 535 -4.00 -9.37 -4.45
N ASP A 536 -3.62 -9.47 -5.74
CA ASP A 536 -4.39 -8.80 -6.80
C ASP A 536 -5.79 -9.43 -6.92
N ASP A 537 -5.90 -10.75 -6.83
CA ASP A 537 -7.19 -11.44 -6.81
C ASP A 537 -8.04 -11.02 -5.60
N THR A 538 -7.44 -10.91 -4.41
CA THR A 538 -8.19 -10.43 -3.23
C THR A 538 -8.63 -8.97 -3.39
N GLU A 539 -7.78 -8.11 -3.93
CA GLU A 539 -8.13 -6.70 -4.18
C GLU A 539 -9.21 -6.55 -5.27
N ARG A 540 -9.20 -7.38 -6.34
CA ARG A 540 -10.27 -7.42 -7.34
C ARG A 540 -11.59 -7.81 -6.70
N GLY A 541 -11.62 -8.92 -5.95
CA GLY A 541 -12.82 -9.35 -5.23
C GLY A 541 -13.33 -8.28 -4.27
N PHE A 542 -12.42 -7.60 -3.57
CA PHE A 542 -12.78 -6.51 -2.67
C PHE A 542 -13.39 -5.32 -3.41
N ARG A 543 -12.81 -4.89 -4.53
CA ARG A 543 -13.38 -3.82 -5.36
C ARG A 543 -14.80 -4.16 -5.80
N VAL A 544 -15.01 -5.37 -6.30
CA VAL A 544 -16.34 -5.82 -6.75
C VAL A 544 -17.34 -5.86 -5.59
N TRP A 545 -16.92 -6.31 -4.40
CA TRP A 545 -17.76 -6.24 -3.21
C TRP A 545 -18.12 -4.81 -2.84
N ARG A 546 -17.20 -3.85 -2.97
CA ARG A 546 -17.51 -2.44 -2.67
C ARG A 546 -18.51 -1.82 -3.65
N GLU A 547 -18.60 -2.31 -4.89
CA GLU A 547 -19.63 -1.95 -5.86
C GLU A 547 -21.01 -2.50 -5.46
N HIS A 548 -21.04 -3.65 -4.78
CA HIS A 548 -22.26 -4.39 -4.41
C HIS A 548 -22.16 -4.98 -2.98
N PRO A 549 -22.12 -4.15 -1.92
CA PRO A 549 -21.89 -4.60 -0.54
C PRO A 549 -23.04 -5.45 0.03
N ASP A 550 -24.20 -5.43 -0.63
CA ASP A 550 -25.37 -6.24 -0.34
C ASP A 550 -25.26 -7.70 -0.83
N ARG A 551 -24.19 -8.05 -1.57
CA ARG A 551 -23.99 -9.37 -2.17
C ARG A 551 -22.85 -10.16 -1.50
N ILE A 552 -22.91 -11.47 -1.64
CA ILE A 552 -21.76 -12.36 -1.44
C ILE A 552 -20.92 -12.31 -2.71
N VAL A 553 -19.70 -11.79 -2.62
CA VAL A 553 -18.78 -11.69 -3.77
C VAL A 553 -17.63 -12.65 -3.57
N GLY A 554 -17.46 -13.63 -4.45
CA GLY A 554 -16.43 -14.65 -4.22
C GLY A 554 -15.98 -15.41 -5.46
N PHE A 555 -15.09 -16.36 -5.20
CA PHE A 555 -14.23 -16.96 -6.23
C PHE A 555 -14.65 -18.37 -6.66
N TYR A 556 -15.64 -18.96 -5.99
CA TYR A 556 -16.07 -20.34 -6.23
C TYR A 556 -17.59 -20.42 -6.48
N PRO A 557 -18.04 -20.34 -7.75
CA PRO A 557 -19.45 -20.36 -8.10
C PRO A 557 -19.99 -21.79 -8.12
N ARG A 558 -21.26 -21.93 -7.73
CA ARG A 558 -22.02 -23.18 -7.79
C ARG A 558 -23.37 -22.93 -8.45
N LEU A 559 -23.87 -23.97 -9.09
CA LEU A 559 -25.21 -23.96 -9.68
C LEU A 559 -26.07 -25.00 -8.97
N ILE A 560 -27.17 -24.52 -8.38
CA ILE A 560 -28.20 -25.36 -7.78
C ILE A 560 -29.40 -25.40 -8.72
N ASN A 561 -29.71 -26.59 -9.24
CA ASN A 561 -30.80 -26.82 -10.16
C ASN A 561 -31.34 -28.27 -10.06
N GLY A 562 -32.43 -28.54 -10.78
CA GLY A 562 -33.08 -29.85 -10.87
C GLY A 562 -34.17 -30.10 -9.82
N ASN A 563 -34.94 -31.17 -10.02
CA ASN A 563 -35.92 -31.67 -9.07
C ASN A 563 -35.75 -33.20 -8.93
N PRO A 564 -35.24 -33.72 -7.79
CA PRO A 564 -34.83 -32.99 -6.59
C PRO A 564 -33.59 -32.11 -6.81
N LEU A 565 -33.44 -31.05 -5.99
CA LEU A 565 -32.31 -30.12 -6.05
C LEU A 565 -30.96 -30.85 -5.90
N ARG A 566 -29.99 -30.49 -6.73
CA ARG A 566 -28.64 -31.06 -6.69
C ARG A 566 -27.56 -30.00 -6.59
N TYR A 567 -26.54 -30.29 -5.78
CA TYR A 567 -25.33 -29.48 -5.68
C TYR A 567 -24.40 -29.78 -6.87
N ARG A 568 -23.96 -28.73 -7.59
CA ARG A 568 -23.10 -28.84 -8.77
C ARG A 568 -21.96 -27.80 -8.75
N GLY A 569 -20.76 -28.28 -9.10
CA GLY A 569 -19.54 -27.47 -9.15
C GLY A 569 -19.46 -26.53 -10.36
N GLU A 570 -18.39 -25.74 -10.39
CA GLU A 570 -18.15 -24.69 -11.40
C GLU A 570 -18.17 -25.20 -12.84
N LYS A 571 -17.57 -26.36 -13.13
CA LYS A 571 -17.59 -26.94 -14.50
C LYS A 571 -19.02 -27.12 -15.03
N HIS A 572 -19.96 -27.50 -14.15
CA HIS A 572 -21.36 -27.63 -14.51
C HIS A 572 -22.03 -26.26 -14.63
N ALA A 573 -21.74 -25.34 -13.72
CA ALA A 573 -22.23 -23.97 -13.75
C ALA A 573 -21.87 -23.27 -15.08
N ARG A 574 -20.59 -23.36 -15.49
CA ARG A 574 -20.11 -22.81 -16.77
C ARG A 574 -20.78 -23.46 -17.98
N LYS A 575 -20.95 -24.78 -17.97
CA LYS A 575 -21.65 -25.49 -19.06
C LYS A 575 -23.10 -25.02 -19.24
N HIS A 576 -23.76 -24.59 -18.17
CA HIS A 576 -25.16 -24.13 -18.18
C HIS A 576 -25.29 -22.62 -18.08
N ASP A 577 -24.18 -21.91 -18.31
CA ASP A 577 -24.05 -20.47 -18.27
C ASP A 577 -24.78 -19.82 -17.09
N GLY A 578 -24.40 -20.23 -15.88
CA GLY A 578 -24.72 -19.43 -14.70
C GLY A 578 -24.57 -20.15 -13.37
N TYR A 579 -24.80 -19.36 -12.33
CA TYR A 579 -24.58 -19.72 -10.93
C TYR A 579 -25.62 -19.01 -10.07
N ASN A 580 -25.97 -19.58 -8.92
CA ASN A 580 -26.89 -18.97 -7.95
C ASN A 580 -26.36 -19.08 -6.52
N MET A 581 -25.11 -19.50 -6.36
CA MET A 581 -24.45 -19.67 -5.08
C MET A 581 -22.95 -19.43 -5.22
N ILE A 582 -22.36 -18.81 -4.18
CA ILE A 582 -20.92 -18.60 -4.04
C ILE A 582 -20.48 -19.22 -2.71
N LEU A 583 -19.41 -20.02 -2.73
CA LEU A 583 -18.88 -20.60 -1.49
C LEU A 583 -18.19 -19.52 -0.66
N THR A 584 -18.53 -19.45 0.63
CA THR A 584 -17.98 -18.43 1.52
C THR A 584 -16.50 -18.64 1.84
N GLY A 585 -16.00 -19.88 1.72
CA GLY A 585 -14.59 -20.22 1.96
C GLY A 585 -13.58 -19.52 1.05
N ALA A 586 -14.05 -18.71 0.09
CA ALA A 586 -13.29 -17.61 -0.49
C ALA A 586 -14.29 -16.56 -1.00
N ALA A 587 -14.83 -15.74 -0.08
CA ALA A 587 -15.77 -14.68 -0.44
C ALA A 587 -15.76 -13.49 0.53
N PHE A 588 -16.01 -12.31 -0.03
CA PHE A 588 -16.34 -11.10 0.70
C PHE A 588 -17.81 -11.07 1.08
N VAL A 589 -18.06 -10.70 2.34
CA VAL A 589 -19.39 -10.47 2.89
C VAL A 589 -19.41 -9.23 3.77
N ASP A 590 -20.59 -8.62 3.93
CA ASP A 590 -20.81 -7.57 4.93
C ASP A 590 -20.88 -8.20 6.33
N SER A 591 -19.93 -7.90 7.22
CA SER A 591 -19.84 -8.49 8.55
C SER A 591 -21.07 -8.17 9.41
N GLN A 592 -21.63 -6.96 9.31
CA GLN A 592 -22.80 -6.56 10.10
C GLN A 592 -24.06 -7.23 9.60
N ALA A 593 -24.20 -7.38 8.28
CA ALA A 593 -25.41 -7.93 7.68
C ALA A 593 -25.37 -9.47 7.61
N ALA A 594 -24.26 -10.06 7.19
CA ALA A 594 -24.08 -11.50 7.07
C ALA A 594 -24.12 -12.20 8.43
N PHE A 595 -23.33 -11.73 9.39
CA PHE A 595 -23.20 -12.43 10.68
C PHE A 595 -24.46 -12.28 11.50
N LYS A 596 -25.12 -11.11 11.44
CA LYS A 596 -26.41 -10.89 12.09
C LYS A 596 -27.49 -11.81 11.52
N ARG A 597 -27.56 -11.97 10.20
CA ARG A 597 -28.48 -12.94 9.56
C ARG A 597 -28.15 -14.37 9.95
N TYR A 598 -26.88 -14.73 9.93
CA TYR A 598 -26.45 -16.10 10.25
C TYR A 598 -26.74 -16.49 11.70
N TRP A 599 -26.64 -15.55 12.64
CA TRP A 599 -26.93 -15.76 14.07
C TRP A 599 -28.33 -15.31 14.51
N SER A 600 -29.20 -15.02 13.55
CA SER A 600 -30.60 -14.71 13.79
C SER A 600 -31.36 -15.93 14.34
N LYS A 601 -32.58 -15.70 14.84
CA LYS A 601 -33.44 -16.78 15.33
C LYS A 601 -33.91 -17.66 14.17
N GLU A 602 -34.17 -17.05 13.03
CA GLU A 602 -34.61 -17.69 11.79
C GLU A 602 -33.59 -18.73 11.29
N ALA A 603 -32.29 -18.47 11.47
CA ALA A 603 -31.22 -19.35 11.03
C ALA A 603 -30.88 -20.50 12.01
N GLU A 604 -31.51 -20.55 13.20
CA GLU A 604 -31.13 -21.48 14.28
C GLU A 604 -31.27 -22.96 13.87
N VAL A 605 -32.39 -23.32 13.25
CA VAL A 605 -32.60 -24.69 12.74
C VAL A 605 -31.58 -25.03 11.66
N GLY A 606 -31.23 -24.05 10.83
CA GLY A 606 -30.16 -24.19 9.84
C GLY A 606 -28.81 -24.48 10.47
N ARG A 607 -28.42 -23.72 11.50
CA ARG A 607 -27.14 -23.91 12.22
C ARG A 607 -27.06 -25.28 12.89
N ALA A 608 -28.16 -25.77 13.47
CA ALA A 608 -28.21 -27.10 14.05
C ALA A 608 -27.99 -28.21 13.00
N LEU A 609 -28.55 -28.04 11.79
CA LEU A 609 -28.30 -28.95 10.67
C LEU A 609 -26.83 -28.90 10.22
N VAL A 610 -26.23 -27.70 10.17
CA VAL A 610 -24.80 -27.52 9.85
C VAL A 610 -23.92 -28.27 10.84
N ASP A 611 -24.20 -28.18 12.14
CA ASP A 611 -23.46 -28.93 13.16
C ASP A 611 -23.68 -30.45 13.03
N SER A 612 -24.91 -30.89 12.77
CA SER A 612 -25.24 -32.32 12.62
C SER A 612 -24.54 -32.97 11.41
N TYR A 613 -24.41 -32.25 10.31
CA TYR A 613 -23.75 -32.72 9.09
C TYR A 613 -22.26 -32.40 9.05
N PHE A 614 -21.79 -31.52 9.94
CA PHE A 614 -20.47 -30.89 9.88
C PHE A 614 -20.14 -30.38 8.46
N ASN A 615 -21.10 -29.66 7.86
CA ASN A 615 -21.04 -29.17 6.47
C ASN A 615 -22.13 -28.10 6.24
N CYS A 616 -22.14 -27.48 5.05
CA CYS A 616 -23.25 -26.67 4.53
C CYS A 616 -23.47 -25.30 5.19
N GLU A 617 -22.50 -24.78 5.95
CA GLU A 617 -22.51 -23.43 6.51
C GLU A 617 -22.56 -22.36 5.40
N ASP A 618 -21.81 -22.58 4.31
CA ASP A 618 -21.81 -21.73 3.13
C ASP A 618 -23.14 -21.78 2.37
N VAL A 619 -23.72 -22.98 2.24
CA VAL A 619 -25.05 -23.19 1.63
C VAL A 619 -26.11 -22.44 2.44
N LEU A 620 -26.10 -22.56 3.77
CA LEU A 620 -27.02 -21.85 4.65
C LEU A 620 -26.90 -20.34 4.46
N MET A 621 -25.67 -19.80 4.45
CA MET A 621 -25.46 -18.36 4.22
C MET A 621 -26.07 -17.88 2.91
N ASN A 622 -25.91 -18.63 1.81
CA ASN A 622 -26.51 -18.27 0.52
C ASN A 622 -28.05 -18.26 0.57
N TYR A 623 -28.69 -19.20 1.28
CA TYR A 623 -30.14 -19.17 1.49
C TYR A 623 -30.59 -17.94 2.29
N LEU A 624 -29.85 -17.57 3.33
CA LEU A 624 -30.19 -16.39 4.15
C LEU A 624 -30.06 -15.08 3.37
N TYR A 625 -29.06 -14.97 2.49
CA TYR A 625 -28.93 -13.85 1.58
C TYR A 625 -30.07 -13.83 0.56
N ALA A 626 -30.36 -14.98 -0.05
CA ALA A 626 -31.45 -15.12 -0.98
C ALA A 626 -32.77 -14.66 -0.33
N ASN A 627 -33.17 -15.25 0.79
CA ASN A 627 -34.45 -14.92 1.42
C ASN A 627 -34.62 -13.42 1.76
N ALA A 628 -33.53 -12.67 1.94
CA ALA A 628 -33.56 -11.26 2.32
C ALA A 628 -33.73 -10.26 1.15
N SER A 629 -33.64 -10.69 -0.12
CA SER A 629 -33.69 -9.78 -1.28
C SER A 629 -34.36 -10.42 -2.50
N SER A 630 -34.97 -9.61 -3.35
CA SER A 630 -35.49 -10.03 -4.67
C SER A 630 -34.47 -9.87 -5.80
N SER A 631 -33.34 -9.20 -5.56
CA SER A 631 -32.26 -8.97 -6.53
C SER A 631 -31.21 -10.11 -6.49
N PRO A 632 -30.31 -10.20 -7.49
CA PRO A 632 -29.17 -11.12 -7.41
C PRO A 632 -28.31 -10.82 -6.18
N VAL A 633 -28.08 -11.85 -5.35
CA VAL A 633 -27.38 -11.74 -4.06
C VAL A 633 -25.97 -12.31 -4.09
N VAL A 634 -25.53 -12.80 -5.25
CA VAL A 634 -24.21 -13.39 -5.46
C VAL A 634 -23.50 -12.78 -6.66
N GLU A 635 -22.20 -12.59 -6.53
CA GLU A 635 -21.32 -12.04 -7.55
C GLU A 635 -20.09 -12.93 -7.68
N TYR A 636 -19.74 -13.31 -8.91
CA TYR A 636 -18.57 -14.13 -9.19
C TYR A 636 -17.41 -13.26 -9.65
N VAL A 637 -16.22 -13.53 -9.10
CA VAL A 637 -14.95 -12.99 -9.57
C VAL A 637 -14.01 -14.16 -9.82
N LYS A 638 -13.47 -14.26 -11.03
CA LYS A 638 -12.52 -15.31 -11.40
C LYS A 638 -11.12 -14.97 -10.89
N PRO A 639 -10.53 -15.84 -10.05
CA PRO A 639 -9.14 -15.67 -9.66
C PRO A 639 -8.23 -15.99 -10.85
N ALA A 640 -7.21 -15.16 -11.08
CA ALA A 640 -6.16 -15.46 -12.05
C ALA A 640 -5.31 -16.65 -11.59
N TRP A 641 -5.10 -16.77 -10.28
CA TRP A 641 -4.41 -17.89 -9.67
C TRP A 641 -4.98 -18.21 -8.29
N ALA A 642 -5.27 -19.48 -8.05
CA ALA A 642 -5.64 -20.00 -6.74
C ALA A 642 -4.98 -21.37 -6.52
N LEU A 643 -4.34 -21.55 -5.38
CA LEU A 643 -3.73 -22.80 -4.95
C LEU A 643 -4.49 -23.33 -3.74
N ASP A 644 -5.00 -24.54 -3.90
CA ASP A 644 -5.62 -25.34 -2.84
C ASP A 644 -4.54 -26.23 -2.20
N THR A 645 -4.07 -25.84 -1.02
CA THR A 645 -3.02 -26.55 -0.29
C THR A 645 -3.55 -27.78 0.45
N SER A 646 -4.88 -27.96 0.52
CA SER A 646 -5.50 -29.13 1.16
C SER A 646 -5.05 -30.42 0.51
N LYS A 647 -4.73 -30.38 -0.79
CA LYS A 647 -4.19 -31.49 -1.58
C LYS A 647 -2.81 -31.97 -1.15
N PHE A 648 -2.06 -31.14 -0.44
CA PHE A 648 -0.75 -31.49 0.15
C PHE A 648 -0.89 -32.00 1.60
N SER A 649 -2.10 -32.02 2.14
CA SER A 649 -2.41 -32.48 3.50
C SER A 649 -3.34 -33.71 3.48
N GLY A 650 -3.25 -34.57 4.49
CA GLY A 650 -4.15 -35.73 4.60
C GLY A 650 -5.57 -35.41 5.10
N VAL A 651 -5.90 -34.13 5.39
CA VAL A 651 -6.95 -33.75 6.34
C VAL A 651 -8.07 -32.87 5.73
N ALA A 652 -8.50 -33.17 4.49
CA ALA A 652 -9.55 -32.40 3.80
C ALA A 652 -10.96 -33.02 3.93
N ILE A 653 -11.97 -32.20 4.24
CA ILE A 653 -13.39 -32.62 4.38
C ILE A 653 -14.01 -33.07 3.04
N SER A 654 -13.50 -32.55 1.91
CA SER A 654 -14.00 -32.81 0.55
C SER A 654 -13.27 -33.95 -0.18
N ARG A 655 -12.40 -34.70 0.51
CA ARG A 655 -11.55 -35.75 -0.08
C ARG A 655 -12.35 -36.78 -0.90
N ASN A 656 -13.52 -37.19 -0.40
CA ASN A 656 -14.50 -37.93 -1.20
C ASN A 656 -15.56 -36.95 -1.73
N THR A 657 -15.30 -36.41 -2.92
CA THR A 657 -16.14 -35.38 -3.54
C THR A 657 -17.58 -35.85 -3.75
N GLN A 658 -17.80 -37.12 -4.10
CA GLN A 658 -19.14 -37.65 -4.36
C GLN A 658 -19.96 -37.75 -3.07
N ALA A 659 -19.39 -38.28 -1.99
CA ALA A 659 -20.03 -38.32 -0.68
C ALA A 659 -20.31 -36.89 -0.16
N HIS A 660 -19.32 -36.01 -0.30
CA HIS A 660 -19.44 -34.60 0.10
C HIS A 660 -20.58 -33.88 -0.67
N TYR A 661 -20.70 -34.10 -1.98
CA TYR A 661 -21.78 -33.53 -2.80
C TYR A 661 -23.15 -34.14 -2.45
N GLY A 662 -23.18 -35.40 -2.02
CA GLY A 662 -24.39 -36.06 -1.53
C GLY A 662 -24.92 -35.42 -0.24
N VAL A 663 -24.03 -35.14 0.73
CA VAL A 663 -24.38 -34.41 1.96
C VAL A 663 -24.89 -33.01 1.62
N ARG A 664 -24.16 -32.26 0.79
CA ARG A 664 -24.59 -30.91 0.36
C ARG A 664 -25.93 -30.91 -0.36
N SER A 665 -26.19 -31.89 -1.22
CA SER A 665 -27.50 -32.04 -1.88
C SER A 665 -28.62 -32.37 -0.89
N SER A 666 -28.31 -33.03 0.23
CA SER A 666 -29.27 -33.25 1.32
C SER A 666 -29.55 -31.97 2.12
N CYS A 667 -28.51 -31.17 2.40
CA CYS A 667 -28.69 -29.83 2.97
C CYS A 667 -29.58 -28.95 2.10
N LEU A 668 -29.40 -28.96 0.77
CA LEU A 668 -30.22 -28.18 -0.16
C LEU A 668 -31.71 -28.49 -0.03
N ARG A 669 -32.07 -29.78 0.09
CA ARG A 669 -33.47 -30.18 0.27
C ARG A 669 -34.02 -29.62 1.59
N LYS A 670 -33.33 -29.85 2.70
CA LYS A 670 -33.75 -29.37 4.02
C LYS A 670 -33.84 -27.84 4.09
N PHE A 671 -32.87 -27.12 3.53
CA PHE A 671 -32.90 -25.66 3.52
C PHE A 671 -33.95 -25.11 2.56
N SER A 672 -34.24 -25.79 1.45
CA SER A 672 -35.34 -25.40 0.57
C SER A 672 -36.70 -25.51 1.25
N ASP A 673 -36.89 -26.52 2.10
CA ASP A 673 -38.12 -26.69 2.89
C ASP A 673 -38.29 -25.57 3.93
N ILE A 674 -37.18 -25.08 4.51
CA ILE A 674 -37.18 -24.07 5.59
C ILE A 674 -37.22 -22.63 5.03
N TYR A 675 -36.44 -22.34 3.99
CA TYR A 675 -36.16 -20.98 3.53
C TYR A 675 -36.67 -20.69 2.10
N GLY A 676 -37.35 -21.64 1.46
CA GLY A 676 -37.84 -21.51 0.08
C GLY A 676 -36.76 -21.82 -0.97
N SER A 677 -37.04 -21.55 -2.26
CA SER A 677 -36.15 -21.95 -3.35
C SER A 677 -35.04 -20.95 -3.68
N LEU A 678 -33.85 -21.47 -3.99
CA LEU A 678 -32.69 -20.73 -4.51
C LEU A 678 -32.63 -20.69 -6.05
N THR A 679 -33.45 -21.49 -6.76
CA THR A 679 -33.30 -21.75 -8.20
C THR A 679 -33.66 -20.55 -9.09
N LEU A 680 -34.54 -19.66 -8.61
CA LEU A 680 -35.01 -18.49 -9.36
C LEU A 680 -33.99 -17.34 -9.42
N ARG A 681 -32.82 -17.49 -8.78
CA ARG A 681 -31.82 -16.42 -8.57
C ARG A 681 -30.53 -16.67 -9.33
N LYS A 682 -30.65 -17.16 -10.57
CA LYS A 682 -29.52 -17.46 -11.43
C LYS A 682 -28.89 -16.16 -11.96
N SER A 683 -27.60 -16.00 -11.74
CA SER A 683 -26.73 -15.03 -12.39
C SER A 683 -26.00 -15.69 -13.56
N GLU A 684 -25.76 -14.94 -14.62
CA GLU A 684 -25.00 -15.37 -15.80
C GLU A 684 -23.52 -15.01 -15.67
N PHE A 685 -22.66 -15.71 -16.43
CA PHE A 685 -21.26 -15.31 -16.58
C PHE A 685 -21.12 -14.21 -17.63
N SER A 686 -19.94 -13.61 -17.76
CA SER A 686 -19.62 -12.63 -18.82
C SER A 686 -20.46 -11.36 -18.81
N ARG A 687 -21.06 -10.99 -17.68
CA ARG A 687 -21.91 -9.79 -17.56
C ARG A 687 -21.11 -8.55 -17.17
N ARG A 688 -19.88 -8.72 -16.66
CA ARG A 688 -19.07 -7.60 -16.19
C ARG A 688 -18.26 -6.98 -17.34
N LYS A 689 -18.23 -5.65 -17.37
CA LYS A 689 -17.43 -4.88 -18.35
C LYS A 689 -15.92 -5.02 -18.15
N ASP A 690 -15.49 -5.37 -16.94
CA ASP A 690 -14.07 -5.57 -16.60
C ASP A 690 -13.52 -6.96 -17.02
N GLY A 691 -14.40 -7.87 -17.45
CA GLY A 691 -14.03 -9.23 -17.85
C GLY A 691 -13.56 -10.11 -16.70
N TRP A 692 -13.75 -9.70 -15.44
CA TRP A 692 -13.27 -10.45 -14.28
C TRP A 692 -14.14 -11.65 -13.92
N ASP A 693 -15.23 -11.90 -14.64
CA ASP A 693 -16.09 -13.08 -14.51
C ASP A 693 -15.92 -14.10 -15.66
N LEU A 694 -14.97 -13.87 -16.58
CA LEU A 694 -14.67 -14.70 -17.76
C LEU A 694 -13.69 -15.85 -17.48
#